data_AF-A0A0B4HKE2-F1
#
_entry.id   AF-A0A0B4HKE2-F1
#
_cell.length_a   1.000
_cell.length_b   1.000
_cell.length_c   1.000
_cell.angle_alpha   90.00
_cell.angle_beta   90.00
_cell.angle_gamma   90.00
#
_symmetry.space_group_name_H-M   'P 1'
#
loop_
_entity.id
_entity.type
_entity.pdbx_description
1 polymer ?
#
loop_
_entity_poly.entity_id
_entity_poly.type
_entity_poly.pdbx_seq_one_letter_code
_entity_poly.pdbx_strand_id
1 'polypeptide(L)'
;MEGAFTHVGNHLISDSAAAIKAGADDLSALDPDESLLYGKYEGGRGGRRRADDDDNQTEAFEEDDNDSLNSVPVEGMSGLKLKAVDEEKELPPHACAYCGIHSPACVVKCLTCNKWFCSAKGNGTSTHIVNHLVRARHKEVQLHPDSTLGDTVLECYNCGTKNAFLLGFIPAKSDTVVVLLCRQPCASSTSTKDMNWDISRWEPLIEERAFLTWLVNAPSDVEQLRARHLSPNTIAKLEEMWKVQPSATVASLSIASNIDDDPDPVLLRYDDPYHYQNIFGPLVKMESDYDKKLKEAQSEDGLIVRWDYGLNNKHLVSFNLHKIESGDVKLAVGDEMRLRYNGELREPWEGVGYVIKIPNSQSDEVGLELRKTGNDKLVPTDLSHNFSADYVWKATSYDRMQLAMKTFAVDDMSVSGYIFHTLLGHEVQLQPVQSRLPRKWSVPGLPELNQSQIDAIKSVLQKPLSLIQGPPGTGKTVTSATIIYHLAKMSGNQVLVCAPSNVAVDQLCERIHNTNLKVVRLTAKSREDVESSVSFLALHEQVRLSEHNSELVKLSQLKNDVGELSSQDEKKFKQLTKAAEREILNNADVVCCTCVGAGDPRLSKMKFRNVLIDESTQSAEPECMIPLVLGCKQVVLVGDHKQLGPVIMNKKAAKAGLNQSLFERLIKLQLAPIRLTTQYRMHPCLSEFPSNMFYDGSLQNGITHEQRLRRDVEFPWPIAETPMMFWSNLGNEEISTSGTSYLNRTEASNVEKTVTRFFKAGVKPSEIGVITPYEGQRSYIVTTMQNSGSFKKEYYKEVEVASVDAFQGREKDFIVLSCVRSNENQGIGFLSDPRRLNVALTRAKYGLVILGNPKVLSKHELWHNLLVHFKDRKCFVEGPLTNLQACLLQFSRPKVSFRQKNNHQSQYGAAGYTNGRFNGSATPGRDFDSGSMMSYIPDDVSSIQGSAFGGAALNSAFPPMFSSFTPEQWPGLPGVPGRGNKGRSRATESIAGESVANSELTDTTTSVIGGKGVSQGGVSLGSGLHDAVTGMRPVSYTQSDRLKQYVESNGRIAPGSGFGRRYDDDEKSVSTAFHSQIGGGYD
;
A
#
# COMPACT_ATOMS: atom_id res chain seq x y z
N MET A 1 -61.54 41.24 20.27
CA MET A 1 -60.90 42.10 21.29
C MET A 1 -59.47 41.62 21.45
N GLU A 2 -58.58 42.57 21.71
CA GLU A 2 -57.12 42.44 21.61
C GLU A 2 -56.49 41.83 22.88
N GLY A 3 -55.18 41.54 22.84
CA GLY A 3 -54.44 41.16 24.05
C GLY A 3 -53.08 40.48 23.81
N ALA A 4 -52.08 41.29 23.39
CA ALA A 4 -50.62 41.05 23.46
C ALA A 4 -50.05 39.64 23.76
N PHE A 5 -49.21 39.12 22.84
CA PHE A 5 -47.78 38.85 23.07
C PHE A 5 -47.09 38.30 21.80
N THR A 6 -46.08 39.01 21.27
CA THR A 6 -45.29 38.57 20.10
C THR A 6 -43.87 39.19 20.07
N HIS A 7 -42.94 38.51 19.38
CA HIS A 7 -41.64 38.99 18.87
C HIS A 7 -40.47 39.28 19.84
N VAL A 8 -39.69 38.23 20.12
CA VAL A 8 -38.22 38.20 19.87
C VAL A 8 -37.93 36.78 19.33
N GLY A 9 -37.09 36.51 18.33
CA GLY A 9 -36.25 37.39 17.52
C GLY A 9 -34.84 36.82 17.36
N ASN A 10 -34.65 35.81 16.49
CA ASN A 10 -33.35 35.15 16.34
C ASN A 10 -33.05 34.78 14.86
N HIS A 11 -32.30 35.65 14.20
CA HIS A 11 -31.62 35.39 12.93
C HIS A 11 -30.21 35.96 13.04
N LEU A 12 -29.18 35.16 12.73
CA LEU A 12 -27.95 35.63 12.11
C LEU A 12 -27.22 34.45 11.48
N ILE A 13 -27.06 34.50 10.16
CA ILE A 13 -26.11 33.70 9.39
C ILE A 13 -25.10 34.71 8.85
N SER A 14 -23.80 34.44 9.01
CA SER A 14 -22.75 35.31 8.50
C SER A 14 -21.79 34.53 7.60
N ASP A 15 -21.87 34.79 6.30
CA ASP A 15 -20.78 34.46 5.37
C ASP A 15 -19.51 35.25 5.76
N SER A 16 -18.33 34.72 5.44
CA SER A 16 -17.05 35.42 5.67
C SER A 16 -16.01 35.01 4.64
N ALA A 17 -16.15 35.56 3.44
CA ALA A 17 -15.12 35.54 2.39
C ALA A 17 -15.23 36.78 1.48
N ALA A 18 -14.08 37.33 1.09
CA ALA A 18 -13.87 38.33 0.02
C ALA A 18 -14.38 39.78 0.22
N ALA A 19 -13.67 40.54 1.08
CA ALA A 19 -13.17 41.91 0.83
C ALA A 19 -12.05 42.19 1.88
N ILE A 20 -11.01 43.02 1.69
CA ILE A 20 -10.71 44.11 0.74
C ILE A 20 -9.25 43.97 0.25
N LYS A 21 -8.92 44.49 -0.95
CA LYS A 21 -7.53 44.78 -1.38
C LYS A 21 -7.45 46.21 -1.96
N ALA A 22 -6.93 47.15 -1.16
CA ALA A 22 -6.43 48.49 -1.51
C ALA A 22 -6.01 49.19 -0.19
N GLY A 23 -4.98 50.03 -0.09
CA GLY A 23 -3.94 50.37 -1.06
C GLY A 23 -3.47 51.83 -0.92
N ALA A 24 -2.27 52.07 -0.36
CA ALA A 24 -1.59 53.37 -0.13
C ALA A 24 -2.40 54.41 0.72
N ASP A 25 -1.87 55.03 1.76
CA ASP A 25 -0.68 55.90 1.74
C ASP A 25 -0.12 56.25 3.15
N ASP A 26 1.08 56.84 3.12
CA ASP A 26 1.76 57.71 4.11
C ASP A 26 2.36 57.15 5.42
N LEU A 27 3.43 57.83 5.88
CA LEU A 27 4.36 57.48 6.97
C LEU A 27 4.73 58.72 7.80
N SER A 28 4.08 58.94 8.95
CA SER A 28 4.68 59.77 10.03
C SER A 28 3.92 59.71 11.38
N ALA A 29 4.48 59.00 12.36
CA ALA A 29 4.42 59.33 13.79
C ALA A 29 5.28 58.36 14.63
N LEU A 30 6.44 58.86 15.09
CA LEU A 30 7.00 58.50 16.40
C LEU A 30 6.27 59.39 17.44
N ASP A 31 6.26 59.15 18.75
CA ASP A 31 7.18 58.37 19.59
C ASP A 31 6.36 57.69 20.76
N PRO A 32 6.83 57.42 22.01
CA PRO A 32 6.33 56.26 22.76
C PRO A 32 5.63 56.62 24.10
N ASP A 33 5.85 55.77 25.11
CA ASP A 33 5.69 55.93 26.57
C ASP A 33 4.41 55.50 27.31
N GLU A 34 4.70 55.06 28.54
CA GLU A 34 3.87 54.84 29.73
C GLU A 34 2.54 54.07 29.62
N SER A 35 2.66 52.76 29.83
CA SER A 35 1.81 52.10 30.83
C SER A 35 1.86 52.84 32.18
N LEU A 36 0.75 52.92 32.92
CA LEU A 36 0.63 52.42 34.31
C LEU A 36 -0.78 52.64 34.92
N LEU A 37 -1.23 51.60 35.64
CA LEU A 37 -2.11 51.63 36.83
C LEU A 37 -3.45 52.40 36.83
N TYR A 38 -4.52 51.61 36.99
CA TYR A 38 -5.34 51.74 38.20
C TYR A 38 -5.30 50.43 38.99
N GLY A 39 -5.16 50.51 40.31
CA GLY A 39 -5.15 49.32 41.17
C GLY A 39 -5.15 49.68 42.65
N LYS A 40 -5.89 48.89 43.46
CA LYS A 40 -5.83 48.91 44.93
C LYS A 40 -6.57 47.70 45.51
N TYR A 41 -5.89 46.96 46.39
CA TYR A 41 -6.15 46.86 47.83
C TYR A 41 -4.92 46.14 48.43
N GLU A 42 -3.99 46.88 49.04
CA GLU A 42 -3.68 46.90 50.49
C GLU A 42 -2.97 45.61 51.00
N GLY A 43 -1.85 45.62 51.75
CA GLY A 43 -1.07 46.70 52.42
C GLY A 43 -1.10 46.54 53.96
N GLY A 44 -0.05 46.71 54.77
CA GLY A 44 1.39 47.02 54.61
C GLY A 44 2.17 46.43 55.82
N ARG A 45 3.23 46.98 56.43
CA ARG A 45 4.00 48.25 56.29
C ARG A 45 5.40 48.12 56.95
N GLY A 46 6.44 48.76 56.38
CA GLY A 46 7.66 49.25 57.07
C GLY A 46 8.73 48.23 57.50
N GLY A 47 9.99 48.61 57.81
CA GLY A 47 10.67 49.89 57.51
C GLY A 47 11.91 50.25 58.37
N ARG A 48 13.00 50.67 57.71
CA ARG A 48 14.24 51.37 58.20
C ARG A 48 15.40 50.56 58.85
N ARG A 49 16.56 50.62 58.17
CA ARG A 49 17.94 50.98 58.65
C ARG A 49 18.58 50.35 59.92
N ARG A 50 19.79 49.81 59.68
CA ARG A 50 21.06 49.89 60.45
C ARG A 50 21.27 49.04 61.72
N ALA A 51 22.51 48.52 61.76
CA ALA A 51 23.42 48.37 62.91
C ALA A 51 23.21 47.21 63.91
N ASP A 52 24.26 46.39 63.97
CA ASP A 52 25.03 45.93 65.14
C ASP A 52 24.38 45.03 66.23
N ASP A 53 25.03 43.85 66.36
CA ASP A 53 25.43 43.10 67.57
C ASP A 53 24.47 42.21 68.42
N ASP A 54 24.93 40.94 68.55
CA ASP A 54 25.13 40.12 69.76
C ASP A 54 24.18 39.00 70.31
N ASP A 55 24.89 38.03 70.93
CA ASP A 55 24.55 37.03 71.97
C ASP A 55 23.63 35.81 71.70
N ASN A 56 24.24 34.65 71.41
CA ASN A 56 24.57 33.55 72.38
C ASN A 56 25.17 32.33 71.61
N GLN A 57 26.25 31.64 72.03
CA GLN A 57 26.44 30.76 73.22
C GLN A 57 25.49 29.52 73.21
N THR A 58 25.91 28.27 73.47
CA THR A 58 27.14 27.75 74.13
C THR A 58 27.55 26.34 73.63
N GLU A 59 28.79 25.93 73.97
CA GLU A 59 29.38 24.56 74.16
C GLU A 59 28.69 23.30 73.55
N ALA A 60 29.33 22.40 72.79
CA ALA A 60 30.65 21.72 72.86
C ALA A 60 30.69 20.44 73.73
N PHE A 61 31.07 19.30 73.10
CA PHE A 61 31.78 18.14 73.69
C PHE A 61 32.38 17.28 72.54
N GLU A 62 33.41 16.50 72.84
CA GLU A 62 34.29 15.78 71.87
C GLU A 62 34.12 14.24 71.96
N GLU A 63 35.15 13.50 71.51
CA GLU A 63 35.36 12.02 71.50
C GLU A 63 34.74 11.19 70.35
N ASP A 64 35.36 10.08 69.92
CA ASP A 64 36.72 9.94 69.33
C ASP A 64 36.84 8.59 68.56
N ASP A 65 38.02 8.32 67.99
CA ASP A 65 38.56 7.04 67.46
C ASP A 65 37.77 6.33 66.31
N ASN A 66 38.33 6.05 65.12
CA ASN A 66 39.60 5.42 64.70
C ASN A 66 39.59 3.87 64.73
N ASP A 67 39.69 3.22 63.55
CA ASP A 67 40.94 2.52 63.21
C ASP A 67 41.17 2.26 61.71
N SER A 68 42.43 1.99 61.34
CA SER A 68 42.96 1.94 59.96
C SER A 68 43.30 0.53 59.47
N LEU A 69 43.39 0.33 58.14
CA LEU A 69 44.39 -0.51 57.44
C LEU A 69 44.45 -0.06 55.95
N ASN A 70 45.49 0.63 55.45
CA ASN A 70 46.85 0.17 55.06
C ASN A 70 46.89 -0.88 53.91
N SER A 71 47.78 -0.79 52.89
CA SER A 71 48.97 0.09 52.72
C SER A 71 49.61 0.14 51.31
N VAL A 72 49.76 1.36 50.75
CA VAL A 72 50.95 1.90 49.99
C VAL A 72 51.32 1.17 48.62
N PRO A 73 52.44 1.43 47.88
CA PRO A 73 52.36 2.17 46.60
C PRO A 73 53.03 1.52 45.35
N VAL A 74 52.94 2.22 44.21
CA VAL A 74 54.02 2.30 43.20
C VAL A 74 54.18 3.75 42.70
N GLU A 75 55.21 4.45 43.16
CA GLU A 75 55.75 5.63 42.47
C GLU A 75 56.65 5.17 41.30
N GLY A 76 56.81 5.96 40.22
CA GLY A 76 57.72 5.51 39.16
C GLY A 76 57.96 6.36 37.91
N MET A 77 57.21 7.43 37.61
CA MET A 77 57.58 8.32 36.49
C MET A 77 56.99 9.74 36.62
N SER A 78 57.70 10.62 37.31
CA SER A 78 57.53 12.07 37.19
C SER A 78 58.26 12.55 35.93
N GLY A 79 57.62 13.33 35.07
CA GLY A 79 58.33 13.91 33.91
C GLY A 79 57.57 14.17 32.61
N LEU A 80 56.32 14.65 32.64
CA LEU A 80 55.76 15.40 31.51
C LEU A 80 54.81 16.49 32.02
N LYS A 81 54.96 17.72 31.52
CA LYS A 81 54.17 18.87 31.95
C LYS A 81 52.81 18.85 31.25
N LEU A 82 51.74 18.55 31.98
CA LEU A 82 50.38 18.78 31.51
C LEU A 82 50.19 20.28 31.24
N LYS A 83 49.92 20.62 29.98
CA LYS A 83 49.54 21.94 29.51
C LYS A 83 48.17 21.84 28.87
N ALA A 84 47.33 22.83 29.14
CA ALA A 84 46.00 23.04 28.56
C ALA A 84 44.95 21.96 28.85
N VAL A 85 43.90 22.41 29.55
CA VAL A 85 42.48 22.26 29.18
C VAL A 85 42.25 21.57 27.82
N ASP A 86 41.43 20.52 27.81
CA ASP A 86 40.77 20.07 26.57
C ASP A 86 39.77 21.15 26.13
N GLU A 87 40.20 22.00 25.20
CA GLU A 87 39.31 22.81 24.39
C GLU A 87 38.37 21.86 23.61
N GLU A 88 37.05 22.10 23.64
CA GLU A 88 36.13 21.44 22.72
C GLU A 88 36.46 21.87 21.29
N LYS A 89 37.33 21.11 20.62
CA LYS A 89 37.72 21.37 19.23
C LYS A 89 36.47 21.31 18.35
N GLU A 90 36.08 22.48 17.84
CA GLU A 90 35.02 22.60 16.87
C GLU A 90 35.28 21.63 15.70
N LEU A 91 34.28 20.80 15.39
CA LEU A 91 34.39 19.84 14.30
C LEU A 91 34.54 20.61 12.97
N PRO A 92 35.36 20.11 12.02
CA PRO A 92 35.51 20.76 10.71
C PRO A 92 34.15 20.98 10.03
N PRO A 93 33.98 22.03 9.20
CA PRO A 93 32.69 22.33 8.55
C PRO A 93 32.21 21.24 7.57
N HIS A 94 33.09 20.30 7.19
CA HIS A 94 32.76 19.10 6.41
C HIS A 94 32.42 17.85 7.26
N ALA A 95 32.32 17.98 8.59
CA ALA A 95 31.98 16.86 9.47
C ALA A 95 30.56 16.35 9.26
N CYS A 96 30.36 15.04 9.37
CA CYS A 96 29.06 14.41 9.21
C CYS A 96 28.05 14.90 10.26
N ALA A 97 26.97 15.54 9.81
CA ALA A 97 25.96 16.18 10.67
C ALA A 97 25.20 15.21 11.61
N TYR A 98 25.34 13.89 11.43
CA TYR A 98 24.90 12.88 12.38
C TYR A 98 26.00 12.53 13.40
N CYS A 99 27.11 11.93 12.93
CA CYS A 99 28.06 11.20 13.77
C CYS A 99 29.43 11.89 13.98
N GLY A 100 29.70 13.01 13.32
CA GLY A 100 30.94 13.78 13.45
C GLY A 100 32.14 13.30 12.60
N ILE A 101 32.05 12.17 11.88
CA ILE A 101 33.12 11.70 10.99
C ILE A 101 33.42 12.77 9.93
N HIS A 102 34.68 13.17 9.82
CA HIS A 102 35.14 14.32 9.04
C HIS A 102 36.36 13.99 8.14
N SER A 103 36.53 12.73 7.76
CA SER A 103 37.60 12.30 6.85
C SER A 103 37.24 12.66 5.40
N PRO A 104 38.03 13.48 4.68
CA PRO A 104 37.68 14.01 3.35
C PRO A 104 37.21 12.98 2.33
N ALA A 105 37.89 11.84 2.23
CA ALA A 105 37.53 10.78 1.28
C ALA A 105 36.26 10.01 1.66
N CYS A 106 35.73 10.21 2.88
CA CYS A 106 34.59 9.50 3.44
C CYS A 106 33.33 10.37 3.59
N VAL A 107 33.38 11.65 3.23
CA VAL A 107 32.28 12.62 3.38
C VAL A 107 31.79 13.16 2.04
N VAL A 108 30.48 13.37 1.97
CA VAL A 108 29.75 13.88 0.80
C VAL A 108 28.85 15.03 1.25
N LYS A 109 28.85 16.12 0.50
CA LYS A 109 27.98 17.27 0.74
C LYS A 109 26.66 17.05 0.01
N CYS A 110 25.55 17.19 0.75
CA CYS A 110 24.23 17.28 0.15
C CYS A 110 23.98 18.74 -0.28
N LEU A 111 23.83 19.00 -1.58
CA LEU A 111 23.74 20.36 -2.11
C LEU A 111 22.47 21.08 -1.64
N THR A 112 21.34 20.39 -1.57
CA THR A 112 20.03 20.98 -1.25
C THR A 112 19.95 21.61 0.15
N CYS A 113 20.70 21.09 1.14
CA CYS A 113 20.73 21.64 2.50
C CYS A 113 22.12 22.09 2.97
N ASN A 114 23.13 22.04 2.08
CA ASN A 114 24.54 22.35 2.35
C ASN A 114 25.17 21.63 3.58
N LYS A 115 24.64 20.48 4.00
CA LYS A 115 25.19 19.67 5.10
C LYS A 115 26.02 18.50 4.57
N TRP A 116 27.02 18.10 5.33
CA TRP A 116 27.89 16.97 5.02
C TRP A 116 27.47 15.70 5.75
N PHE A 117 27.62 14.56 5.09
CA PHE A 117 27.30 13.23 5.62
C PHE A 117 28.34 12.21 5.16
N CYS A 118 28.64 11.22 6.00
CA CYS A 118 29.64 10.21 5.67
C CYS A 118 29.05 8.92 5.07
N SER A 119 29.94 8.09 4.54
CA SER A 119 29.69 6.73 4.06
C SER A 119 29.58 5.66 5.17
N ALA A 120 29.72 6.00 6.45
CA ALA A 120 29.54 5.01 7.53
C ALA A 120 28.08 4.49 7.59
N LYS A 121 27.90 3.18 7.76
CA LYS A 121 26.58 2.55 8.04
C LYS A 121 26.19 2.67 9.53
N GLY A 122 27.18 2.74 10.44
CA GLY A 122 26.95 2.88 11.88
C GLY A 122 26.03 1.80 12.45
N ASN A 123 25.09 2.19 13.31
CA ASN A 123 24.04 1.29 13.85
C ASN A 123 22.83 1.11 12.89
N GLY A 124 23.00 1.39 11.59
CA GLY A 124 21.94 1.36 10.58
C GLY A 124 22.22 0.41 9.41
N THR A 125 21.20 0.19 8.57
CA THR A 125 21.28 -0.68 7.37
C THR A 125 21.66 0.07 6.09
N SER A 126 22.11 1.32 6.21
CA SER A 126 22.32 2.29 5.13
C SER A 126 23.33 3.32 5.57
N THR A 127 24.13 3.86 4.65
CA THR A 127 25.12 4.88 4.99
C THR A 127 24.46 6.18 5.43
N HIS A 128 25.15 6.99 6.24
CA HIS A 128 24.60 8.26 6.73
C HIS A 128 24.19 9.21 5.59
N ILE A 129 24.97 9.32 4.51
CA ILE A 129 24.58 10.09 3.32
C ILE A 129 23.33 9.52 2.64
N VAL A 130 23.24 8.21 2.36
CA VAL A 130 22.07 7.65 1.67
C VAL A 130 20.81 7.73 2.55
N ASN A 131 20.95 7.50 3.87
CA ASN A 131 19.85 7.68 4.83
C ASN A 131 19.34 9.13 4.88
N HIS A 132 20.23 10.12 4.79
CA HIS A 132 19.84 11.53 4.69
C HIS A 132 19.11 11.82 3.37
N LEU A 133 19.72 11.47 2.22
CA LEU A 133 19.14 11.72 0.89
C LEU A 133 17.71 11.14 0.78
N VAL A 134 17.49 9.93 1.31
CA VAL A 134 16.15 9.29 1.32
C VAL A 134 15.17 9.97 2.28
N ARG A 135 15.60 10.37 3.49
CA ARG A 135 14.71 10.99 4.50
C ARG A 135 14.33 12.43 4.17
N ALA A 136 15.29 13.22 3.71
CA ALA A 136 15.10 14.61 3.32
C ALA A 136 14.64 14.76 1.85
N ARG A 137 14.59 13.65 1.10
CA ARG A 137 14.26 13.59 -0.35
C ARG A 137 15.20 14.41 -1.25
N HIS A 138 16.41 14.67 -0.77
CA HIS A 138 17.46 15.33 -1.54
C HIS A 138 18.10 14.35 -2.53
N LYS A 139 18.56 14.87 -3.68
CA LYS A 139 19.03 14.05 -4.81
C LYS A 139 20.43 14.41 -5.29
N GLU A 140 20.92 15.60 -4.95
CA GLU A 140 22.15 16.18 -5.52
C GLU A 140 23.30 16.21 -4.51
N VAL A 141 24.48 15.80 -4.96
CA VAL A 141 25.66 15.63 -4.11
C VAL A 141 26.95 16.15 -4.75
N GLN A 142 27.86 16.59 -3.89
CA GLN A 142 29.20 17.11 -4.21
C GLN A 142 30.22 16.38 -3.34
N LEU A 143 31.34 15.94 -3.95
CA LEU A 143 32.45 15.31 -3.24
C LEU A 143 33.32 16.34 -2.51
N HIS A 144 34.20 15.90 -1.61
CA HIS A 144 35.12 16.82 -0.94
C HIS A 144 36.24 17.29 -1.89
N PRO A 145 36.71 18.56 -1.82
CA PRO A 145 37.85 19.03 -2.62
C PRO A 145 39.10 18.17 -2.49
N ASP A 146 39.39 17.65 -1.30
CA ASP A 146 40.50 16.70 -1.04
C ASP A 146 40.11 15.22 -1.22
N SER A 147 39.04 14.92 -1.97
CA SER A 147 38.66 13.54 -2.32
C SER A 147 39.48 13.01 -3.51
N THR A 148 39.37 11.72 -3.79
CA THR A 148 40.01 11.03 -4.93
C THR A 148 39.63 11.60 -6.30
N LEU A 149 38.51 12.34 -6.39
CA LEU A 149 37.98 12.94 -7.61
C LEU A 149 37.80 14.47 -7.49
N GLY A 150 38.40 15.09 -6.48
CA GLY A 150 38.34 16.54 -6.26
C GLY A 150 36.94 17.09 -5.94
N ASP A 151 36.77 18.40 -6.11
CA ASP A 151 35.50 19.11 -5.91
C ASP A 151 34.53 18.89 -7.09
N THR A 152 34.03 17.66 -7.20
CA THR A 152 33.15 17.22 -8.28
C THR A 152 31.70 17.09 -7.81
N VAL A 153 30.78 17.78 -8.52
CA VAL A 153 29.34 17.52 -8.44
C VAL A 153 29.01 16.29 -9.30
N LEU A 154 28.25 15.34 -8.77
CA LEU A 154 27.91 14.12 -9.52
C LEU A 154 26.76 14.39 -10.48
N GLU A 155 27.05 14.41 -11.79
CA GLU A 155 26.07 14.62 -12.86
C GLU A 155 26.26 13.71 -14.08
N CYS A 156 25.20 13.54 -14.87
CA CYS A 156 25.22 12.74 -16.10
C CYS A 156 25.92 13.47 -17.24
N TYR A 157 26.96 12.86 -17.81
CA TYR A 157 27.72 13.41 -18.94
C TYR A 157 26.88 13.77 -20.17
N ASN A 158 25.75 13.07 -20.39
CA ASN A 158 24.90 13.24 -21.58
C ASN A 158 23.72 14.22 -21.38
N CYS A 159 23.29 14.50 -20.14
CA CYS A 159 22.10 15.34 -19.90
C CYS A 159 22.15 16.23 -18.64
N GLY A 160 23.29 16.31 -17.94
CA GLY A 160 23.48 17.20 -16.79
C GLY A 160 22.63 16.90 -15.54
N THR A 161 21.88 15.79 -15.48
CA THR A 161 21.08 15.51 -14.28
C THR A 161 21.96 15.15 -13.09
N LYS A 162 21.64 15.70 -11.92
CA LYS A 162 22.39 15.56 -10.67
C LYS A 162 21.81 14.53 -9.70
N ASN A 163 20.80 13.77 -10.13
CA ASN A 163 20.11 12.80 -9.28
C ASN A 163 20.96 11.53 -9.05
N ALA A 164 21.62 11.45 -7.89
CA ALA A 164 22.48 10.33 -7.51
C ALA A 164 21.80 8.94 -7.56
N PHE A 165 20.47 8.86 -7.40
CA PHE A 165 19.70 7.61 -7.52
C PHE A 165 19.45 7.17 -8.98
N LEU A 166 19.65 8.07 -9.95
CA LEU A 166 19.50 7.79 -11.39
C LEU A 166 20.85 7.54 -12.08
N LEU A 167 21.95 8.02 -11.48
CA LEU A 167 23.31 7.89 -12.01
C LEU A 167 23.87 6.48 -11.77
N GLY A 168 24.57 6.01 -12.81
CA GLY A 168 25.46 4.86 -12.76
C GLY A 168 26.65 5.10 -13.66
N PHE A 169 27.63 4.22 -13.60
CA PHE A 169 28.86 4.34 -14.37
C PHE A 169 28.95 3.25 -15.45
N ILE A 170 29.73 3.55 -16.50
CA ILE A 170 30.21 2.54 -17.45
C ILE A 170 31.74 2.60 -17.46
N PRO A 171 32.44 1.45 -17.28
CA PRO A 171 33.90 1.40 -17.42
C PRO A 171 34.31 1.54 -18.90
N ALA A 172 35.26 2.42 -19.19
CA ALA A 172 35.84 2.55 -20.52
C ALA A 172 36.74 1.36 -20.89
N LYS A 173 37.18 1.28 -22.16
CA LYS A 173 38.16 0.27 -22.63
C LYS A 173 39.58 0.47 -22.10
N SER A 174 39.79 1.50 -21.27
CA SER A 174 41.01 1.81 -20.54
C SER A 174 40.60 2.08 -19.10
N ASP A 175 41.14 1.31 -18.14
CA ASP A 175 40.64 1.18 -16.76
C ASP A 175 40.75 2.45 -15.89
N THR A 176 41.17 3.59 -16.47
CA THR A 176 41.37 4.89 -15.82
C THR A 176 40.27 5.91 -16.12
N VAL A 177 39.33 5.62 -17.03
CA VAL A 177 38.26 6.55 -17.42
C VAL A 177 36.89 5.93 -17.14
N VAL A 178 36.08 6.66 -16.38
CA VAL A 178 34.74 6.27 -15.96
C VAL A 178 33.75 7.36 -16.38
N VAL A 179 32.64 6.99 -17.04
CA VAL A 179 31.63 7.94 -17.50
C VAL A 179 30.32 7.74 -16.75
N LEU A 180 29.78 8.82 -16.17
CA LEU A 180 28.51 8.83 -15.46
C LEU A 180 27.35 9.04 -16.42
N LEU A 181 26.38 8.13 -16.42
CA LEU A 181 25.19 8.16 -17.27
C LEU A 181 23.92 7.78 -16.50
N CYS A 182 22.81 8.43 -16.84
CA CYS A 182 21.49 8.04 -16.35
C CYS A 182 21.13 6.63 -16.80
N ARG A 183 20.60 5.82 -15.87
CA ARG A 183 19.93 4.53 -16.13
C ARG A 183 19.03 4.57 -17.37
N GLN A 184 18.22 5.62 -17.46
CA GLN A 184 17.28 5.93 -18.54
C GLN A 184 17.23 7.47 -18.68
N PRO A 185 17.06 8.03 -19.90
CA PRO A 185 17.18 7.36 -21.19
C PRO A 185 18.64 7.10 -21.59
N CYS A 186 19.60 7.84 -21.01
CA CYS A 186 20.97 8.00 -21.53
C CYS A 186 21.77 6.71 -21.69
N ALA A 187 21.69 5.76 -20.76
CA ALA A 187 22.38 4.47 -20.89
C ALA A 187 21.72 3.50 -21.89
N SER A 188 20.49 3.78 -22.35
CA SER A 188 19.77 2.93 -23.33
C SER A 188 19.56 3.57 -24.69
N SER A 189 19.79 4.88 -24.82
CA SER A 189 19.55 5.62 -26.05
C SER A 189 20.65 5.33 -27.08
N THR A 190 20.33 4.57 -28.12
CA THR A 190 21.20 4.27 -29.28
C THR A 190 21.47 5.47 -30.21
N SER A 191 21.23 6.70 -29.73
CA SER A 191 21.40 7.96 -30.47
C SER A 191 22.83 8.50 -30.45
N THR A 192 23.65 8.14 -29.46
CA THR A 192 25.08 8.51 -29.37
C THR A 192 25.93 7.70 -30.35
N LYS A 193 25.84 8.03 -31.65
CA LYS A 193 26.56 7.35 -32.74
C LYS A 193 28.08 7.42 -32.64
N ASP A 194 28.62 8.36 -31.86
CA ASP A 194 30.05 8.71 -31.87
C ASP A 194 30.89 7.99 -30.79
N MET A 195 30.28 7.31 -29.81
CA MET A 195 31.01 6.53 -28.78
C MET A 195 30.41 5.13 -28.54
N ASN A 196 31.22 4.11 -28.84
CA ASN A 196 30.92 2.69 -28.60
C ASN A 196 31.06 2.31 -27.11
N TRP A 197 30.12 2.76 -26.29
CA TRP A 197 29.99 2.35 -24.88
C TRP A 197 29.32 0.98 -24.74
N ASP A 198 29.87 0.12 -23.86
CA ASP A 198 29.26 -1.18 -23.56
C ASP A 198 28.15 -1.03 -22.52
N ILE A 199 26.94 -0.75 -22.99
CA ILE A 199 25.71 -0.55 -22.21
C ILE A 199 25.41 -1.74 -21.26
N SER A 200 25.91 -2.95 -21.57
CA SER A 200 25.72 -4.11 -20.70
C SER A 200 26.44 -4.00 -19.35
N ARG A 201 27.44 -3.11 -19.25
CA ARG A 201 28.27 -2.84 -18.05
C ARG A 201 27.83 -1.60 -17.26
N TRP A 202 26.59 -1.11 -17.44
CA TRP A 202 26.08 -0.03 -16.60
C TRP A 202 25.77 -0.55 -15.20
N GLU A 203 26.44 0.02 -14.21
CA GLU A 203 26.31 -0.29 -12.77
C GLU A 203 25.92 0.98 -11.98
N PRO A 204 25.01 0.90 -10.99
CA PRO A 204 24.51 2.08 -10.27
C PRO A 204 25.56 2.68 -9.33
N LEU A 205 25.55 4.01 -9.12
CA LEU A 205 26.45 4.66 -8.16
C LEU A 205 26.12 4.36 -6.69
N ILE A 206 24.91 3.85 -6.43
CA ILE A 206 24.42 3.47 -5.10
C ILE A 206 24.03 1.99 -5.11
N GLU A 207 24.78 1.17 -4.38
CA GLU A 207 24.53 -0.26 -4.17
C GLU A 207 24.43 -0.56 -2.66
N GLU A 208 23.59 -1.51 -2.24
CA GLU A 208 23.34 -1.84 -0.82
C GLU A 208 23.03 -0.65 0.12
N ARG A 209 22.43 0.43 -0.39
CA ARG A 209 22.24 1.71 0.32
C ARG A 209 23.56 2.37 0.79
N ALA A 210 24.62 2.21 0.00
CA ALA A 210 25.91 2.89 0.10
C ALA A 210 26.31 3.46 -1.27
N PHE A 211 27.16 4.49 -1.31
CA PHE A 211 27.88 4.82 -2.54
C PHE A 211 29.00 3.80 -2.77
N LEU A 212 29.38 3.60 -4.04
CA LEU A 212 30.51 2.73 -4.42
C LEU A 212 31.80 3.14 -3.68
N THR A 213 32.57 2.17 -3.19
CA THR A 213 33.70 2.40 -2.28
C THR A 213 34.90 3.11 -2.92
N TRP A 214 35.00 3.13 -4.25
CA TRP A 214 36.00 3.90 -4.99
C TRP A 214 35.59 5.37 -5.21
N LEU A 215 34.29 5.67 -5.11
CA LEU A 215 33.70 6.99 -5.27
C LEU A 215 33.62 7.73 -3.92
N VAL A 216 33.31 6.99 -2.85
CA VAL A 216 33.31 7.47 -1.47
C VAL A 216 33.86 6.35 -0.58
N ASN A 217 35.06 6.54 -0.02
CA ASN A 217 35.71 5.54 0.82
C ASN A 217 34.88 5.27 2.07
N ALA A 218 34.91 4.04 2.59
CA ALA A 218 34.38 3.74 3.92
C ALA A 218 35.38 4.22 5.00
N PRO A 219 34.94 4.91 6.08
CA PRO A 219 35.83 5.32 7.16
C PRO A 219 36.30 4.10 7.97
N SER A 220 37.52 4.19 8.50
CA SER A 220 38.15 3.10 9.25
C SER A 220 37.38 2.75 10.53
N ASP A 221 37.55 1.52 11.02
CA ASP A 221 36.91 1.06 12.26
C ASP A 221 37.29 1.94 13.45
N VAL A 222 38.51 2.50 13.47
CA VAL A 222 38.99 3.41 14.52
C VAL A 222 38.24 4.74 14.49
N GLU A 223 37.92 5.27 13.31
CA GLU A 223 37.10 6.48 13.15
C GLU A 223 35.63 6.19 13.50
N GLN A 224 35.09 5.04 13.08
CA GLN A 224 33.72 4.64 13.38
C GLN A 224 33.49 4.38 14.87
N LEU A 225 34.47 3.77 15.58
CA LEU A 225 34.41 3.58 17.03
C LEU A 225 34.42 4.91 17.80
N ARG A 226 35.18 5.91 17.33
CA ARG A 226 35.27 7.25 17.93
C ARG A 226 34.12 8.19 17.57
N ALA A 227 33.32 7.84 16.56
CA ALA A 227 32.19 8.65 16.12
C ALA A 227 31.03 8.65 17.12
N ARG A 228 30.13 9.64 17.02
CA ARG A 228 28.92 9.69 17.84
C ARG A 228 27.93 8.59 17.40
N HIS A 229 27.78 7.57 18.23
CA HIS A 229 26.88 6.42 18.05
C HIS A 229 25.40 6.81 18.22
N LEU A 230 24.81 7.44 17.21
CA LEU A 230 23.37 7.72 17.20
C LEU A 230 22.56 6.43 17.01
N SER A 231 21.41 6.35 17.68
CA SER A 231 20.38 5.36 17.31
C SER A 231 19.66 5.82 16.03
N PRO A 232 19.17 4.90 15.19
CA PRO A 232 18.37 5.27 14.03
C PRO A 232 17.09 6.06 14.37
N ASN A 233 16.52 5.85 15.56
CA ASN A 233 15.39 6.65 16.05
C ASN A 233 15.81 8.10 16.38
N THR A 234 17.02 8.28 16.93
CA THR A 234 17.60 9.61 17.17
C THR A 234 17.84 10.35 15.86
N ILE A 235 18.36 9.65 14.84
CA ILE A 235 18.52 10.21 13.48
C ILE A 235 17.16 10.56 12.86
N ALA A 236 16.15 9.69 12.99
CA ALA A 236 14.82 9.95 12.47
C ALA A 236 14.15 11.18 13.13
N LYS A 237 14.28 11.35 14.46
CA LYS A 237 13.79 12.57 15.14
C LYS A 237 14.57 13.81 14.72
N LEU A 238 15.89 13.72 14.51
CA LEU A 238 16.72 14.84 14.06
C LEU A 238 16.32 15.33 12.65
N GLU A 239 16.04 14.41 11.73
CA GLU A 239 15.53 14.73 10.38
C GLU A 239 14.14 15.39 10.43
N GLU A 240 13.22 14.92 11.28
CA GLU A 240 11.93 15.62 11.45
C GLU A 240 12.10 17.02 12.08
N MET A 241 13.05 17.19 13.03
CA MET A 241 13.38 18.52 13.56
C MET A 241 13.95 19.45 12.49
N TRP A 242 14.82 18.96 11.59
CA TRP A 242 15.40 19.79 10.52
C TRP A 242 14.38 20.35 9.52
N LYS A 243 13.20 19.74 9.39
CA LYS A 243 12.08 20.27 8.59
C LYS A 243 11.40 21.50 9.21
N VAL A 244 11.65 21.76 10.50
CA VAL A 244 11.05 22.90 11.25
C VAL A 244 12.15 23.89 11.68
N GLN A 245 13.29 23.38 12.11
CA GLN A 245 14.46 24.14 12.55
C GLN A 245 15.73 23.56 11.90
N PRO A 246 16.16 24.06 10.73
CA PRO A 246 17.32 23.55 10.01
C PRO A 246 18.63 23.60 10.81
N SER A 247 18.74 24.48 11.80
CA SER A 247 19.88 24.63 12.72
C SER A 247 19.87 23.71 13.93
N ALA A 248 18.84 22.86 14.12
CA ALA A 248 18.77 21.96 15.27
C ALA A 248 19.96 20.96 15.29
N THR A 249 20.39 20.56 16.48
CA THR A 249 21.45 19.57 16.67
C THR A 249 20.94 18.37 17.46
N VAL A 250 21.79 17.34 17.66
CA VAL A 250 21.47 16.21 18.53
C VAL A 250 21.12 16.66 19.96
N ALA A 251 21.71 17.76 20.45
CA ALA A 251 21.40 18.32 21.76
C ALA A 251 20.02 18.99 21.83
N SER A 252 19.45 19.43 20.70
CA SER A 252 18.11 20.02 20.65
C SER A 252 16.99 18.99 20.92
N LEU A 253 17.28 17.69 20.76
CA LEU A 253 16.31 16.60 20.92
C LEU A 253 15.87 16.34 22.36
N SER A 254 16.71 16.64 23.36
CA SER A 254 16.39 16.44 24.78
C SER A 254 15.47 17.53 25.36
N ILE A 255 15.33 18.64 24.66
CA ILE A 255 14.40 19.73 25.02
C ILE A 255 12.99 19.43 24.49
N ALA A 256 12.89 18.79 23.32
CA ALA A 256 11.63 18.48 22.64
C ALA A 256 10.86 17.27 23.22
N SER A 257 11.42 16.51 24.17
CA SER A 257 10.81 15.27 24.67
C SER A 257 9.64 15.45 25.63
N ASN A 258 9.34 16.68 26.08
CA ASN A 258 8.36 16.95 27.14
C ASN A 258 6.99 17.43 26.63
N ILE A 259 6.70 17.28 25.33
CA ILE A 259 5.47 17.78 24.67
C ILE A 259 4.87 16.73 23.70
N ASP A 260 5.32 15.48 23.75
CA ASP A 260 4.92 14.42 22.80
C ASP A 260 4.07 13.34 23.49
N ASP A 261 2.90 13.74 24.04
CA ASP A 261 1.88 12.81 24.51
C ASP A 261 1.44 11.89 23.35
N ASP A 262 1.69 10.60 23.47
CA ASP A 262 1.22 9.61 22.50
C ASP A 262 -0.31 9.44 22.62
N PRO A 263 -1.05 9.36 21.49
CA PRO A 263 -2.51 9.41 21.50
C PRO A 263 -3.13 8.13 22.06
N ASP A 264 -4.28 8.28 22.73
CA ASP A 264 -5.02 7.17 23.33
C ASP A 264 -5.38 6.06 22.33
N PRO A 265 -5.28 4.77 22.73
CA PRO A 265 -5.57 3.64 21.85
C PRO A 265 -7.08 3.41 21.66
N VAL A 266 -7.45 2.98 20.45
CA VAL A 266 -8.77 2.48 20.08
C VAL A 266 -9.15 1.30 20.98
N LEU A 267 -10.29 1.43 21.66
CA LEU A 267 -10.82 0.44 22.59
C LEU A 267 -11.76 -0.55 21.88
N LEU A 268 -12.02 -1.69 22.51
CA LEU A 268 -13.11 -2.58 22.05
C LEU A 268 -14.48 -2.05 22.50
N ARG A 269 -14.55 -1.52 23.73
CA ARG A 269 -15.75 -1.00 24.40
C ARG A 269 -15.56 0.47 24.76
N TYR A 270 -16.64 1.22 24.71
CA TYR A 270 -16.70 2.65 25.04
C TYR A 270 -17.92 2.89 25.94
N ASP A 271 -17.77 3.65 27.02
CA ASP A 271 -18.85 3.87 27.99
C ASP A 271 -20.03 4.63 27.35
N ASP A 272 -19.71 5.63 26.53
CA ASP A 272 -20.67 6.47 25.80
C ASP A 272 -20.09 6.99 24.46
N PRO A 273 -20.92 7.63 23.61
CA PRO A 273 -20.47 8.19 22.34
C PRO A 273 -19.46 9.36 22.42
N TYR A 274 -19.42 10.10 23.54
CA TYR A 274 -18.44 11.16 23.75
C TYR A 274 -17.07 10.57 24.06
N HIS A 275 -16.99 9.50 24.85
CA HIS A 275 -15.75 8.71 25.00
C HIS A 275 -15.31 8.18 23.63
N TYR A 276 -16.21 7.58 22.83
CA TYR A 276 -15.91 7.15 21.46
C TYR A 276 -15.37 8.30 20.58
N GLN A 277 -16.00 9.48 20.62
CA GLN A 277 -15.55 10.67 19.88
C GLN A 277 -14.20 11.21 20.39
N ASN A 278 -13.95 11.17 21.70
CA ASN A 278 -12.72 11.66 22.31
C ASN A 278 -11.50 10.79 21.95
N ILE A 279 -11.69 9.50 21.68
CA ILE A 279 -10.63 8.60 21.20
C ILE A 279 -10.42 8.77 19.70
N PHE A 280 -11.46 8.65 18.87
CA PHE A 280 -11.29 8.70 17.41
C PHE A 280 -11.07 10.12 16.84
N GLY A 281 -11.59 11.16 17.49
CA GLY A 281 -11.49 12.56 17.05
C GLY A 281 -10.04 13.05 16.91
N PRO A 282 -9.17 12.91 17.93
CA PRO A 282 -7.75 13.20 17.85
C PRO A 282 -7.03 12.37 16.78
N LEU A 283 -7.37 11.09 16.62
CA LEU A 283 -6.76 10.22 15.60
C LEU A 283 -7.09 10.66 14.17
N VAL A 284 -8.36 10.99 13.90
CA VAL A 284 -8.80 11.54 12.61
C VAL A 284 -8.16 12.90 12.34
N LYS A 285 -7.99 13.75 13.36
CA LYS A 285 -7.26 15.02 13.23
C LYS A 285 -5.77 14.78 12.94
N MET A 286 -5.13 13.86 13.65
CA MET A 286 -3.71 13.51 13.50
C MET A 286 -3.39 12.92 12.12
N GLU A 287 -4.32 12.19 11.51
CA GLU A 287 -4.24 11.78 10.10
C GLU A 287 -4.48 12.97 9.14
N SER A 288 -5.50 13.80 9.39
CA SER A 288 -5.82 14.99 8.59
C SER A 288 -4.66 15.98 8.51
N ASP A 289 -4.05 16.33 9.64
CA ASP A 289 -2.93 17.27 9.72
C ASP A 289 -1.66 16.68 9.05
N TYR A 290 -1.51 15.35 9.04
CA TYR A 290 -0.41 14.65 8.37
C TYR A 290 -0.60 14.60 6.86
N ASP A 291 -1.78 14.21 6.37
CA ASP A 291 -2.12 14.23 4.93
C ASP A 291 -2.05 15.64 4.36
N LYS A 292 -2.54 16.65 5.09
CA LYS A 292 -2.36 18.06 4.74
C LYS A 292 -0.88 18.41 4.55
N LYS A 293 -0.04 18.17 5.57
CA LYS A 293 1.40 18.46 5.52
C LYS A 293 2.10 17.68 4.39
N LEU A 294 1.66 16.45 4.11
CA LEU A 294 2.18 15.62 3.03
C LEU A 294 1.80 16.18 1.65
N LYS A 295 0.55 16.60 1.44
CA LYS A 295 0.04 17.19 0.19
C LYS A 295 0.62 18.58 -0.06
N GLU A 296 0.73 19.43 0.96
CA GLU A 296 1.32 20.77 0.83
C GLU A 296 2.84 20.72 0.54
N ALA A 297 3.56 19.69 1.01
CA ALA A 297 4.97 19.47 0.67
C ALA A 297 5.22 18.98 -0.78
N GLN A 298 4.17 18.79 -1.59
CA GLN A 298 4.28 18.23 -2.93
C GLN A 298 4.36 19.27 -4.05
N SER A 299 4.21 20.57 -3.78
CA SER A 299 4.34 21.65 -4.77
C SER A 299 5.60 21.51 -5.64
N GLU A 300 5.46 21.58 -6.96
CA GLU A 300 6.56 21.42 -7.92
C GLU A 300 6.71 22.71 -8.75
N ASP A 301 7.92 23.29 -8.73
CA ASP A 301 8.27 24.55 -9.40
C ASP A 301 9.08 24.33 -10.68
N GLY A 302 9.16 25.34 -11.54
CA GLY A 302 9.93 25.28 -12.79
C GLY A 302 9.26 24.45 -13.90
N LEU A 303 7.96 24.21 -13.79
CA LEU A 303 7.20 23.38 -14.71
C LEU A 303 7.12 24.00 -16.10
N ILE A 304 7.23 23.13 -17.10
CA ILE A 304 6.93 23.44 -18.50
C ILE A 304 5.49 23.00 -18.78
N VAL A 305 4.66 23.92 -19.27
CA VAL A 305 3.23 23.71 -19.53
C VAL A 305 2.90 23.84 -21.01
N ARG A 306 1.96 23.01 -21.46
CA ARG A 306 1.40 22.99 -22.81
C ARG A 306 -0.09 23.30 -22.74
N TRP A 307 -0.50 24.41 -23.34
CA TRP A 307 -1.89 24.88 -23.35
C TRP A 307 -2.67 24.28 -24.52
N ASP A 308 -3.87 23.77 -24.24
CA ASP A 308 -4.88 23.36 -25.21
C ASP A 308 -6.21 24.08 -24.89
N TYR A 309 -7.19 24.01 -25.79
CA TYR A 309 -8.56 24.50 -25.53
C TYR A 309 -9.57 23.38 -25.72
N GLY A 310 -10.38 23.12 -24.69
CA GLY A 310 -11.33 22.02 -24.67
C GLY A 310 -12.58 22.29 -25.50
N LEU A 311 -13.18 21.23 -26.05
CA LEU A 311 -14.46 21.29 -26.79
C LEU A 311 -15.63 21.82 -25.93
N ASN A 312 -15.45 21.89 -24.61
CA ASN A 312 -16.37 22.47 -23.63
C ASN A 312 -16.08 23.96 -23.33
N ASN A 313 -15.28 24.63 -24.17
CA ASN A 313 -14.88 26.03 -24.06
C ASN A 313 -14.20 26.38 -22.72
N LYS A 314 -13.25 25.54 -22.29
CA LYS A 314 -12.39 25.76 -21.11
C LYS A 314 -10.92 25.62 -21.49
N HIS A 315 -10.04 26.30 -20.75
CA HIS A 315 -8.60 26.14 -20.90
C HIS A 315 -8.13 24.79 -20.33
N LEU A 316 -7.39 24.04 -21.13
CA LEU A 316 -6.71 22.82 -20.73
C LEU A 316 -5.21 23.09 -20.64
N VAL A 317 -4.55 22.48 -19.66
CA VAL A 317 -3.11 22.64 -19.46
C VAL A 317 -2.47 21.30 -19.10
N SER A 318 -1.49 20.88 -19.91
CA SER A 318 -0.78 19.62 -19.77
C SER A 318 0.67 19.85 -19.36
N PHE A 319 1.17 19.09 -18.40
CA PHE A 319 2.55 19.18 -17.89
C PHE A 319 2.97 17.87 -17.22
N ASN A 320 4.28 17.63 -17.09
CA ASN A 320 4.80 16.47 -16.37
C ASN A 320 5.06 16.84 -14.91
N LEU A 321 4.75 15.94 -13.97
CA LEU A 321 5.11 16.07 -12.55
C LEU A 321 6.09 14.96 -12.18
N HIS A 322 7.35 15.33 -11.98
CA HIS A 322 8.43 14.40 -11.64
C HIS A 322 8.20 13.77 -10.25
N LYS A 323 7.41 14.43 -9.37
CA LYS A 323 6.95 13.88 -8.08
C LYS A 323 5.85 12.81 -8.19
N ILE A 324 5.21 12.64 -9.36
CA ILE A 324 4.30 11.49 -9.60
C ILE A 324 5.10 10.29 -10.10
N GLU A 325 6.04 10.48 -11.03
CA GLU A 325 6.94 9.42 -11.49
C GLU A 325 7.75 8.77 -10.35
N SER A 326 8.07 9.57 -9.31
CA SER A 326 8.77 9.11 -8.12
C SER A 326 7.89 8.30 -7.16
N GLY A 327 6.57 8.27 -7.37
CA GLY A 327 5.60 7.65 -6.46
C GLY A 327 5.37 8.42 -5.16
N ASP A 328 5.98 9.60 -4.99
CA ASP A 328 5.79 10.44 -3.80
C ASP A 328 4.41 11.07 -3.73
N VAL A 329 3.66 11.10 -4.84
CA VAL A 329 2.27 11.53 -4.90
C VAL A 329 1.36 10.58 -5.66
N LYS A 330 0.22 10.27 -5.05
CA LYS A 330 -0.95 9.72 -5.76
C LYS A 330 -1.87 10.88 -6.14
N LEU A 331 -2.03 11.08 -7.44
CA LEU A 331 -2.99 11.98 -8.08
C LEU A 331 -4.16 11.15 -8.60
N ALA A 332 -5.39 11.62 -8.41
CA ALA A 332 -6.59 11.02 -8.98
C ALA A 332 -7.29 11.99 -9.95
N VAL A 333 -7.96 11.44 -10.97
CA VAL A 333 -8.88 12.21 -11.82
C VAL A 333 -9.99 12.77 -10.91
N GLY A 334 -10.21 14.08 -10.97
CA GLY A 334 -11.10 14.83 -10.08
C GLY A 334 -10.46 15.40 -8.80
N ASP A 335 -9.14 15.27 -8.62
CA ASP A 335 -8.39 16.07 -7.64
C ASP A 335 -8.31 17.54 -8.10
N GLU A 336 -8.09 18.47 -7.16
CA GLU A 336 -7.89 19.89 -7.46
C GLU A 336 -6.43 20.29 -7.30
N MET A 337 -5.93 21.04 -8.29
CA MET A 337 -4.57 21.56 -8.32
C MET A 337 -4.59 23.06 -8.60
N ARG A 338 -3.67 23.80 -7.98
CA ARG A 338 -3.43 25.22 -8.25
C ARG A 338 -2.21 25.31 -9.15
N LEU A 339 -2.36 25.89 -10.34
CA LEU A 339 -1.25 26.27 -11.20
C LEU A 339 -0.96 27.75 -10.95
N ARG A 340 0.30 28.12 -10.69
CA ARG A 340 0.75 29.52 -10.57
C ARG A 340 1.83 29.81 -11.59
N TYR A 341 1.86 31.03 -12.11
CA TYR A 341 2.99 31.58 -12.86
C TYR A 341 3.84 32.45 -11.96
N ASN A 342 5.12 32.12 -11.81
CA ASN A 342 6.06 32.79 -10.90
C ASN A 342 7.24 33.45 -11.65
N GLY A 343 7.17 33.57 -12.98
CA GLY A 343 8.26 34.14 -13.79
C GLY A 343 8.15 35.66 -13.99
N GLU A 344 9.19 36.24 -14.60
CA GLU A 344 9.35 37.69 -14.74
C GLU A 344 8.66 38.30 -15.97
N LEU A 345 8.14 37.49 -16.90
CA LEU A 345 7.62 37.97 -18.19
C LEU A 345 6.19 38.56 -18.11
N ARG A 346 5.52 38.40 -16.97
CA ARG A 346 4.13 38.82 -16.71
C ARG A 346 3.90 38.94 -15.20
N GLU A 347 2.86 39.67 -14.81
CA GLU A 347 2.45 39.69 -13.39
C GLU A 347 2.13 38.27 -12.87
N PRO A 348 2.39 37.97 -11.57
CA PRO A 348 2.07 36.68 -10.98
C PRO A 348 0.59 36.31 -11.14
N TRP A 349 0.35 35.13 -11.71
CA TRP A 349 -0.99 34.61 -11.98
C TRP A 349 -1.22 33.31 -11.23
N GLU A 350 -2.45 33.06 -10.78
CA GLU A 350 -2.87 31.74 -10.30
C GLU A 350 -4.23 31.32 -10.85
N GLY A 351 -4.37 30.03 -11.11
CA GLY A 351 -5.62 29.39 -11.52
C GLY A 351 -5.77 28.03 -10.86
N VAL A 352 -7.00 27.67 -10.50
CA VAL A 352 -7.32 26.35 -9.93
C VAL A 352 -8.04 25.50 -10.97
N GLY A 353 -7.53 24.31 -11.21
CA GLY A 353 -8.10 23.34 -12.14
C GLY A 353 -8.42 21.99 -11.49
N TYR A 354 -9.17 21.18 -12.22
CA TYR A 354 -9.43 19.78 -11.90
C TYR A 354 -8.55 18.88 -12.75
N VAL A 355 -8.06 17.79 -12.18
CA VAL A 355 -7.33 16.75 -12.93
C VAL A 355 -8.30 15.99 -13.82
N ILE A 356 -8.15 16.11 -15.14
CA ILE A 356 -8.88 15.32 -16.13
C ILE A 356 -8.07 14.11 -16.63
N LYS A 357 -6.73 14.20 -16.56
CA LYS A 357 -5.79 13.18 -17.05
C LYS A 357 -4.68 12.99 -16.03
N ILE A 358 -4.42 11.73 -15.65
CA ILE A 358 -3.29 11.31 -14.82
C ILE A 358 -2.25 10.55 -15.66
N PRO A 359 -0.96 10.55 -15.27
CA PRO A 359 0.07 9.75 -15.93
C PRO A 359 -0.31 8.27 -15.98
N ASN A 360 -0.30 7.69 -17.17
CA ASN A 360 -0.79 6.34 -17.43
C ASN A 360 0.08 5.62 -18.48
N SER A 361 -0.23 4.36 -18.77
CA SER A 361 0.50 3.57 -19.78
C SER A 361 0.49 4.17 -21.20
N GLN A 362 -0.27 5.25 -21.47
CA GLN A 362 -0.35 5.93 -22.75
C GLN A 362 0.43 7.26 -22.81
N SER A 363 0.54 8.00 -21.69
CA SER A 363 1.13 9.35 -21.62
C SER A 363 1.49 9.71 -20.18
N ASP A 364 2.65 10.32 -19.98
CA ASP A 364 3.16 10.74 -18.67
C ASP A 364 2.75 12.18 -18.27
N GLU A 365 2.06 12.91 -19.16
CA GLU A 365 1.51 14.24 -18.85
C GLU A 365 0.32 14.13 -17.87
N VAL A 366 0.35 14.95 -16.82
CA VAL A 366 -0.85 15.38 -16.08
C VAL A 366 -1.60 16.38 -16.95
N GLY A 367 -2.92 16.21 -17.09
CA GLY A 367 -3.79 17.21 -17.72
C GLY A 367 -4.76 17.79 -16.70
N LEU A 368 -4.71 19.11 -16.52
CA LEU A 368 -5.70 19.88 -15.77
C LEU A 368 -6.68 20.57 -16.74
N GLU A 369 -7.95 20.60 -16.35
CA GLU A 369 -8.93 21.54 -16.88
C GLU A 369 -9.05 22.70 -15.89
N LEU A 370 -8.77 23.93 -16.33
CA LEU A 370 -8.94 25.10 -15.47
C LEU A 370 -10.42 25.42 -15.25
N ARG A 371 -10.76 25.83 -14.02
CA ARG A 371 -12.05 26.47 -13.74
C ARG A 371 -12.14 27.77 -14.53
N LYS A 372 -13.28 28.00 -15.19
CA LYS A 372 -13.65 29.34 -15.62
C LYS A 372 -13.65 30.28 -14.42
N THR A 373 -13.04 31.44 -14.60
CA THR A 373 -13.08 32.56 -13.68
C THR A 373 -13.49 33.80 -14.45
N GLY A 374 -13.93 34.87 -13.77
CA GLY A 374 -14.16 36.17 -14.43
C GLY A 374 -12.90 36.75 -15.12
N ASN A 375 -11.75 36.11 -14.93
CA ASN A 375 -10.44 36.47 -15.42
C ASN A 375 -9.92 35.52 -16.53
N ASP A 376 -10.77 34.81 -17.28
CA ASP A 376 -10.33 33.89 -18.35
C ASP A 376 -9.42 34.57 -19.40
N LYS A 377 -9.57 35.88 -19.64
CA LYS A 377 -8.66 36.67 -20.51
C LYS A 377 -7.24 36.90 -19.93
N LEU A 378 -7.02 36.59 -18.66
CA LEU A 378 -5.74 36.73 -17.96
C LEU A 378 -4.97 35.41 -17.85
N VAL A 379 -5.50 34.29 -18.33
CA VAL A 379 -4.76 33.02 -18.41
C VAL A 379 -3.52 33.20 -19.30
N PRO A 380 -2.31 32.84 -18.84
CA PRO A 380 -1.06 33.06 -19.58
C PRO A 380 -0.80 31.97 -20.63
N THR A 381 -1.70 31.81 -21.61
CA THR A 381 -1.58 30.81 -22.69
C THR A 381 -0.41 31.07 -23.64
N ASP A 382 0.11 32.29 -23.64
CA ASP A 382 1.33 32.77 -24.30
C ASP A 382 2.63 32.27 -23.64
N LEU A 383 2.56 31.80 -22.38
CA LEU A 383 3.72 31.40 -21.59
C LEU A 383 3.72 29.90 -21.31
N SER A 384 4.89 29.27 -21.44
CA SER A 384 5.06 27.81 -21.30
C SER A 384 6.06 27.39 -20.22
N HIS A 385 6.76 28.31 -19.56
CA HIS A 385 7.84 28.04 -18.60
C HIS A 385 7.62 28.81 -17.28
N ASN A 386 8.36 28.44 -16.22
CA ASN A 386 8.32 29.08 -14.90
C ASN A 386 6.95 29.03 -14.20
N PHE A 387 6.21 27.95 -14.44
CA PHE A 387 5.02 27.62 -13.66
C PHE A 387 5.36 26.80 -12.41
N SER A 388 4.45 26.82 -11.44
CA SER A 388 4.45 25.90 -10.29
C SER A 388 3.07 25.29 -10.12
N ALA A 389 3.00 24.04 -9.65
CA ALA A 389 1.74 23.35 -9.38
C ALA A 389 1.68 22.87 -7.93
N ASP A 390 0.70 23.37 -7.17
CA ASP A 390 0.37 22.91 -5.82
C ASP A 390 -0.82 21.95 -5.82
N TYR A 391 -0.86 21.05 -4.84
CA TYR A 391 -2.05 20.27 -4.52
C TYR A 391 -3.01 21.10 -3.67
N VAL A 392 -4.27 21.23 -4.07
CA VAL A 392 -5.31 21.86 -3.24
C VAL A 392 -5.84 20.81 -2.26
N TRP A 393 -5.19 20.72 -1.10
CA TRP A 393 -5.65 19.84 -0.02
C TRP A 393 -7.07 20.21 0.45
N LYS A 394 -7.84 19.21 0.87
CA LYS A 394 -9.22 19.38 1.35
C LYS A 394 -9.50 18.53 2.57
N ALA A 395 -9.94 19.19 3.65
CA ALA A 395 -10.41 18.54 4.86
C ALA A 395 -11.69 17.70 4.68
N THR A 396 -12.41 17.81 3.55
CA THR A 396 -13.81 17.36 3.39
C THR A 396 -14.08 15.88 3.72
N SER A 397 -13.10 14.98 3.59
CA SER A 397 -13.20 13.60 4.09
C SER A 397 -13.19 13.55 5.61
N TYR A 398 -12.17 14.13 6.22
CA TYR A 398 -11.96 14.23 7.67
C TYR A 398 -13.08 15.04 8.36
N ASP A 399 -13.52 16.15 7.77
CA ASP A 399 -14.66 16.96 8.23
C ASP A 399 -15.94 16.11 8.39
N ARG A 400 -16.21 15.25 7.39
CA ARG A 400 -17.38 14.36 7.40
C ARG A 400 -17.26 13.24 8.43
N MET A 401 -16.05 12.72 8.67
CA MET A 401 -15.80 11.78 9.77
C MET A 401 -16.03 12.44 11.14
N GLN A 402 -15.44 13.63 11.37
CA GLN A 402 -15.62 14.38 12.61
C GLN A 402 -17.09 14.76 12.84
N LEU A 403 -17.79 15.19 11.79
CA LEU A 403 -19.23 15.48 11.85
C LEU A 403 -20.05 14.21 12.16
N ALA A 404 -19.74 13.08 11.54
CA ALA A 404 -20.45 11.82 11.81
C ALA A 404 -20.27 11.36 13.27
N MET A 405 -19.05 11.44 13.81
CA MET A 405 -18.81 11.13 15.23
C MET A 405 -19.56 12.09 16.16
N LYS A 406 -19.60 13.39 15.84
CA LYS A 406 -20.40 14.37 16.58
C LYS A 406 -21.91 14.09 16.49
N THR A 407 -22.42 13.69 15.32
CA THR A 407 -23.84 13.32 15.15
C THR A 407 -24.17 12.05 15.94
N PHE A 408 -23.29 11.06 15.97
CA PHE A 408 -23.45 9.85 16.80
C PHE A 408 -23.52 10.17 18.30
N ALA A 409 -22.86 11.24 18.76
CA ALA A 409 -22.87 11.65 20.16
C ALA A 409 -23.99 12.64 20.56
N VAL A 410 -24.61 13.32 19.59
CA VAL A 410 -25.56 14.42 19.86
C VAL A 410 -26.98 14.15 19.31
N ASP A 411 -27.16 13.26 18.33
CA ASP A 411 -28.48 12.85 17.82
C ASP A 411 -28.79 11.40 18.18
N ASP A 412 -29.57 11.19 19.24
CA ASP A 412 -30.11 9.88 19.65
C ASP A 412 -30.92 9.17 18.53
N MET A 413 -31.38 9.94 17.53
CA MET A 413 -32.14 9.44 16.38
C MET A 413 -31.27 9.24 15.12
N SER A 414 -29.94 9.27 15.27
CA SER A 414 -28.96 8.97 14.23
C SER A 414 -28.83 7.47 13.92
N VAL A 415 -29.01 6.61 14.92
CA VAL A 415 -29.01 5.14 14.81
C VAL A 415 -30.06 4.52 15.72
N SER A 416 -30.47 3.27 15.47
CA SER A 416 -31.30 2.52 16.43
C SER A 416 -30.52 2.13 17.68
N GLY A 417 -31.17 2.10 18.86
CA GLY A 417 -30.54 1.76 20.14
C GLY A 417 -29.79 0.42 20.16
N TYR A 418 -30.26 -0.59 19.40
CA TYR A 418 -29.50 -1.85 19.25
C TYR A 418 -28.15 -1.62 18.55
N ILE A 419 -28.16 -0.88 17.44
CA ILE A 419 -26.94 -0.55 16.69
C ILE A 419 -26.03 0.33 17.55
N PHE A 420 -26.57 1.38 18.19
CA PHE A 420 -25.86 2.27 19.11
C PHE A 420 -25.03 1.51 20.15
N HIS A 421 -25.68 0.65 20.95
CA HIS A 421 -24.99 -0.13 21.98
C HIS A 421 -24.03 -1.18 21.40
N THR A 422 -24.38 -1.80 20.27
CA THR A 422 -23.47 -2.76 19.58
C THR A 422 -22.20 -2.07 19.09
N LEU A 423 -22.30 -0.83 18.58
CA LEU A 423 -21.15 -0.02 18.19
C LEU A 423 -20.31 0.38 19.42
N LEU A 424 -20.92 0.73 20.55
CA LEU A 424 -20.18 0.98 21.80
C LEU A 424 -19.59 -0.31 22.43
N GLY A 425 -19.88 -1.49 21.89
CA GLY A 425 -19.40 -2.78 22.41
C GLY A 425 -20.12 -3.26 23.68
N HIS A 426 -21.28 -2.67 24.00
CA HIS A 426 -22.14 -3.05 25.12
C HIS A 426 -22.86 -4.37 24.82
N GLU A 427 -23.16 -5.15 25.85
CA GLU A 427 -23.87 -6.42 25.72
C GLU A 427 -25.39 -6.18 25.62
N VAL A 428 -25.97 -6.44 24.44
CA VAL A 428 -27.41 -6.25 24.17
C VAL A 428 -28.02 -7.49 23.54
N GLN A 429 -29.19 -7.88 24.04
CA GLN A 429 -29.94 -9.01 23.52
C GLN A 429 -30.42 -8.74 22.08
N LEU A 430 -30.12 -9.67 21.17
CA LEU A 430 -30.54 -9.61 19.77
C LEU A 430 -32.07 -9.67 19.67
N GLN A 431 -32.70 -8.53 19.36
CA GLN A 431 -34.11 -8.51 18.94
C GLN A 431 -34.20 -8.84 17.44
N PRO A 432 -34.78 -9.99 17.05
CA PRO A 432 -34.87 -10.37 15.65
C PRO A 432 -35.87 -9.49 14.89
N VAL A 433 -35.49 -9.08 13.67
CA VAL A 433 -36.36 -8.29 12.79
C VAL A 433 -37.48 -9.19 12.28
N GLN A 434 -38.74 -8.86 12.61
CA GLN A 434 -39.91 -9.56 12.09
C GLN A 434 -40.11 -9.22 10.59
N SER A 435 -39.48 -9.99 9.72
CA SER A 435 -39.60 -9.87 8.25
C SER A 435 -40.31 -11.09 7.65
N ARG A 436 -41.21 -10.86 6.68
CA ARG A 436 -41.80 -11.93 5.88
C ARG A 436 -40.79 -12.35 4.81
N LEU A 437 -40.09 -13.46 5.04
CA LEU A 437 -39.05 -13.96 4.13
C LEU A 437 -39.60 -14.20 2.70
N PRO A 438 -38.79 -13.95 1.65
CA PRO A 438 -39.21 -14.12 0.26
C PRO A 438 -39.40 -15.60 -0.10
N ARG A 439 -40.34 -15.90 -1.01
CA ARG A 439 -40.58 -17.28 -1.50
C ARG A 439 -39.51 -17.79 -2.47
N LYS A 440 -38.77 -16.89 -3.12
CA LYS A 440 -37.65 -17.19 -4.02
C LYS A 440 -36.49 -16.27 -3.64
N TRP A 441 -35.30 -16.85 -3.44
CA TRP A 441 -34.10 -16.10 -3.04
C TRP A 441 -33.40 -15.45 -4.24
N SER A 442 -33.28 -16.16 -5.37
CA SER A 442 -32.65 -15.66 -6.60
C SER A 442 -33.49 -14.56 -7.25
N VAL A 443 -32.83 -13.47 -7.62
CA VAL A 443 -33.42 -12.21 -8.11
C VAL A 443 -33.25 -12.08 -9.64
N PRO A 444 -34.19 -11.47 -10.39
CA PRO A 444 -34.01 -11.22 -11.82
C PRO A 444 -32.72 -10.47 -12.15
N GLY A 445 -32.08 -10.80 -13.27
CA GLY A 445 -30.84 -10.15 -13.73
C GLY A 445 -29.56 -10.50 -12.95
N LEU A 446 -29.64 -11.35 -11.93
CA LEU A 446 -28.49 -11.86 -11.18
C LEU A 446 -28.33 -13.38 -11.35
N PRO A 447 -27.09 -13.92 -11.15
CA PRO A 447 -26.85 -15.36 -11.12
C PRO A 447 -27.67 -16.08 -10.05
N GLU A 448 -27.84 -17.41 -10.23
CA GLU A 448 -28.41 -18.24 -9.17
C GLU A 448 -27.47 -18.34 -7.96
N LEU A 449 -28.07 -18.47 -6.78
CA LEU A 449 -27.39 -18.38 -5.49
C LEU A 449 -27.06 -19.78 -4.96
N ASN A 450 -25.88 -19.95 -4.37
CA ASN A 450 -25.57 -21.16 -3.61
C ASN A 450 -26.10 -21.09 -2.17
N GLN A 451 -26.08 -22.24 -1.48
CA GLN A 451 -26.60 -22.36 -0.12
C GLN A 451 -25.99 -21.36 0.87
N SER A 452 -24.67 -21.12 0.85
CA SER A 452 -24.02 -20.16 1.76
C SER A 452 -24.48 -18.71 1.53
N GLN A 453 -24.78 -18.35 0.28
CA GLN A 453 -25.33 -17.04 -0.07
C GLN A 453 -26.79 -16.93 0.38
N ILE A 454 -27.60 -17.98 0.17
CA ILE A 454 -29.00 -18.05 0.63
C ILE A 454 -29.09 -17.91 2.16
N ASP A 455 -28.26 -18.65 2.90
CA ASP A 455 -28.24 -18.58 4.37
C ASP A 455 -27.74 -17.22 4.88
N ALA A 456 -26.81 -16.58 4.16
CA ALA A 456 -26.41 -15.19 4.45
C ALA A 456 -27.58 -14.21 4.26
N ILE A 457 -28.26 -14.23 3.11
CA ILE A 457 -29.43 -13.36 2.84
C ILE A 457 -30.52 -13.59 3.89
N LYS A 458 -30.84 -14.85 4.19
CA LYS A 458 -31.83 -15.26 5.20
C LYS A 458 -31.48 -14.73 6.59
N SER A 459 -30.24 -14.91 7.05
CA SER A 459 -29.79 -14.38 8.35
C SER A 459 -29.79 -12.85 8.38
N VAL A 460 -29.44 -12.18 7.29
CA VAL A 460 -29.37 -10.72 7.21
C VAL A 460 -30.76 -10.09 7.33
N LEU A 461 -31.75 -10.60 6.59
CA LEU A 461 -33.12 -10.05 6.59
C LEU A 461 -33.81 -10.18 7.97
N GLN A 462 -33.28 -10.99 8.88
CA GLN A 462 -33.82 -11.23 10.23
C GLN A 462 -33.02 -10.53 11.36
N LYS A 463 -31.93 -9.81 11.04
CA LYS A 463 -31.05 -9.17 12.04
C LYS A 463 -30.92 -7.65 11.80
N PRO A 464 -30.89 -6.81 12.85
CA PRO A 464 -30.66 -5.36 12.73
C PRO A 464 -29.19 -5.01 12.41
N LEU A 465 -28.25 -5.90 12.67
CA LEU A 465 -26.83 -5.75 12.32
C LEU A 465 -26.30 -7.11 11.85
N SER A 466 -25.52 -7.13 10.78
CA SER A 466 -24.87 -8.36 10.27
C SER A 466 -23.55 -8.07 9.59
N LEU A 467 -22.59 -8.98 9.78
CA LEU A 467 -21.33 -9.02 9.07
C LEU A 467 -21.35 -10.16 8.04
N ILE A 468 -20.95 -9.90 6.80
CA ILE A 468 -20.67 -10.95 5.80
C ILE A 468 -19.16 -10.95 5.52
N GLN A 469 -18.48 -12.06 5.83
CA GLN A 469 -17.13 -12.32 5.33
C GLN A 469 -17.23 -13.01 3.98
N GLY A 470 -16.69 -12.39 2.93
CA GLY A 470 -16.62 -13.00 1.61
C GLY A 470 -15.20 -13.08 1.06
N PRO A 471 -14.56 -14.25 1.15
CA PRO A 471 -13.30 -14.55 0.49
C PRO A 471 -13.31 -14.24 -1.02
N PRO A 472 -12.15 -14.11 -1.68
CA PRO A 472 -12.04 -13.84 -3.10
C PRO A 472 -12.88 -14.78 -3.97
N GLY A 473 -13.62 -14.22 -4.93
CA GLY A 473 -14.46 -14.97 -5.88
C GLY A 473 -15.77 -15.52 -5.32
N THR A 474 -16.13 -15.33 -4.04
CA THR A 474 -17.33 -15.93 -3.41
C THR A 474 -18.67 -15.26 -3.75
N GLY A 475 -18.68 -14.28 -4.64
CA GLY A 475 -19.90 -13.59 -5.06
C GLY A 475 -20.44 -12.57 -4.06
N LYS A 476 -19.57 -11.90 -3.28
CA LYS A 476 -19.93 -10.79 -2.36
C LYS A 476 -20.95 -9.84 -2.99
N THR A 477 -20.57 -9.17 -4.07
CA THR A 477 -21.38 -8.14 -4.75
C THR A 477 -22.74 -8.65 -5.26
N VAL A 478 -22.82 -9.93 -5.67
CA VAL A 478 -24.08 -10.58 -6.07
C VAL A 478 -24.98 -10.82 -4.85
N THR A 479 -24.39 -11.22 -3.73
CA THR A 479 -25.08 -11.40 -2.45
C THR A 479 -25.55 -10.03 -1.92
N SER A 480 -24.70 -9.01 -1.95
CA SER A 480 -25.01 -7.61 -1.59
C SER A 480 -26.19 -7.08 -2.42
N ALA A 481 -26.12 -7.16 -3.76
CA ALA A 481 -27.19 -6.71 -4.65
C ALA A 481 -28.52 -7.46 -4.40
N THR A 482 -28.45 -8.77 -4.10
CA THR A 482 -29.63 -9.57 -3.73
C THR A 482 -30.24 -9.13 -2.40
N ILE A 483 -29.41 -8.88 -1.38
CA ILE A 483 -29.85 -8.33 -0.09
C ILE A 483 -30.54 -6.98 -0.28
N ILE A 484 -29.94 -6.09 -1.07
CA ILE A 484 -30.49 -4.75 -1.38
C ILE A 484 -31.84 -4.85 -2.07
N TYR A 485 -32.00 -5.75 -3.04
CA TYR A 485 -33.28 -6.00 -3.71
C TYR A 485 -34.38 -6.44 -2.73
N HIS A 486 -34.09 -7.44 -1.89
CA HIS A 486 -35.06 -7.91 -0.90
C HIS A 486 -35.37 -6.82 0.14
N LEU A 487 -34.37 -6.06 0.63
CA LEU A 487 -34.60 -4.95 1.55
C LEU A 487 -35.48 -3.84 0.94
N ALA A 488 -35.22 -3.43 -0.30
CA ALA A 488 -36.02 -2.42 -1.00
C ALA A 488 -37.47 -2.90 -1.21
N LYS A 489 -37.66 -4.09 -1.81
CA LYS A 489 -39.00 -4.60 -2.15
C LYS A 489 -39.81 -5.10 -0.95
N MET A 490 -39.17 -5.60 0.11
CA MET A 490 -39.89 -6.07 1.32
C MET A 490 -40.23 -4.95 2.29
N SER A 491 -39.36 -3.94 2.44
CA SER A 491 -39.58 -2.88 3.43
C SER A 491 -40.31 -1.66 2.87
N GLY A 492 -40.29 -1.43 1.55
CA GLY A 492 -40.80 -0.20 0.93
C GLY A 492 -40.01 1.06 1.34
N ASN A 493 -38.87 0.89 2.02
CA ASN A 493 -37.96 1.97 2.40
C ASN A 493 -36.76 1.95 1.45
N GLN A 494 -36.29 3.13 1.08
CA GLN A 494 -35.06 3.32 0.32
C GLN A 494 -33.84 2.71 1.04
N VAL A 495 -32.94 2.12 0.26
CA VAL A 495 -31.69 1.52 0.76
C VAL A 495 -30.51 2.44 0.41
N LEU A 496 -29.65 2.73 1.41
CA LEU A 496 -28.36 3.36 1.19
C LEU A 496 -27.30 2.29 0.95
N VAL A 497 -26.48 2.49 -0.06
CA VAL A 497 -25.43 1.55 -0.47
C VAL A 497 -24.11 2.29 -0.59
N CYS A 498 -23.15 1.87 0.23
CA CYS A 498 -21.83 2.50 0.32
C CYS A 498 -20.70 1.51 0.08
N ALA A 499 -19.54 2.04 -0.32
CA ALA A 499 -18.24 1.41 -0.24
C ALA A 499 -17.17 2.52 -0.16
N PRO A 500 -15.96 2.27 0.37
CA PRO A 500 -14.92 3.31 0.46
C PRO A 500 -14.40 3.75 -0.92
N SER A 501 -14.25 2.82 -1.87
CA SER A 501 -13.74 3.13 -3.23
C SER A 501 -14.86 3.29 -4.27
N ASN A 502 -14.73 4.28 -5.16
CA ASN A 502 -15.70 4.51 -6.25
C ASN A 502 -15.90 3.27 -7.14
N VAL A 503 -14.84 2.50 -7.42
CA VAL A 503 -14.92 1.29 -8.25
C VAL A 503 -15.82 0.22 -7.61
N ALA A 504 -15.77 0.04 -6.29
CA ALA A 504 -16.65 -0.89 -5.58
C ALA A 504 -18.11 -0.40 -5.60
N VAL A 505 -18.34 0.91 -5.45
CA VAL A 505 -19.69 1.51 -5.58
C VAL A 505 -20.24 1.29 -7.00
N ASP A 506 -19.43 1.51 -8.02
CA ASP A 506 -19.86 1.43 -9.43
C ASP A 506 -20.17 -0.03 -9.84
N GLN A 507 -19.30 -0.99 -9.48
CA GLN A 507 -19.55 -2.43 -9.66
C GLN A 507 -20.85 -2.88 -8.97
N LEU A 508 -21.12 -2.38 -7.76
CA LEU A 508 -22.32 -2.75 -7.01
C LEU A 508 -23.57 -2.07 -7.59
N CYS A 509 -23.46 -0.80 -8.01
CA CYS A 509 -24.50 -0.04 -8.68
C CYS A 509 -25.00 -0.74 -9.96
N GLU A 510 -24.06 -1.20 -10.82
CA GLU A 510 -24.36 -1.99 -12.03
C GLU A 510 -25.17 -3.27 -11.70
N ARG A 511 -24.73 -4.02 -10.68
CA ARG A 511 -25.40 -5.27 -10.27
C ARG A 511 -26.79 -5.03 -9.69
N ILE A 512 -27.02 -3.92 -9.00
CA ILE A 512 -28.33 -3.53 -8.47
C ILE A 512 -29.24 -3.08 -9.62
N HIS A 513 -28.74 -2.28 -10.57
CA HIS A 513 -29.52 -1.81 -11.72
C HIS A 513 -30.10 -2.96 -12.54
N ASN A 514 -29.30 -4.00 -12.79
CA ASN A 514 -29.73 -5.21 -13.52
C ASN A 514 -30.93 -5.95 -12.87
N THR A 515 -31.28 -5.64 -11.61
CA THR A 515 -32.48 -6.19 -10.94
C THR A 515 -33.77 -5.40 -11.20
N ASN A 516 -33.72 -4.40 -12.08
CA ASN A 516 -34.81 -3.44 -12.39
C ASN A 516 -35.27 -2.62 -11.18
N LEU A 517 -34.31 -2.20 -10.34
CA LEU A 517 -34.50 -1.19 -9.29
C LEU A 517 -34.21 0.21 -9.83
N LYS A 518 -34.89 1.22 -9.28
CA LYS A 518 -34.55 2.62 -9.48
C LYS A 518 -33.30 2.97 -8.67
N VAL A 519 -32.13 2.94 -9.31
CA VAL A 519 -30.83 3.23 -8.68
C VAL A 519 -30.39 4.66 -9.02
N VAL A 520 -29.89 5.38 -8.03
CA VAL A 520 -29.24 6.70 -8.20
C VAL A 520 -27.82 6.63 -7.70
N ARG A 521 -26.84 6.90 -8.57
CA ARG A 521 -25.43 7.01 -8.23
C ARG A 521 -25.08 8.45 -7.86
N LEU A 522 -24.88 8.73 -6.59
CA LEU A 522 -24.42 10.04 -6.14
C LEU A 522 -22.90 10.12 -6.25
N THR A 523 -22.39 10.97 -7.14
CA THR A 523 -20.97 11.31 -7.26
C THR A 523 -20.63 12.61 -6.53
N ALA A 524 -19.36 12.77 -6.15
CA ALA A 524 -18.84 14.05 -5.68
C ALA A 524 -18.69 15.01 -6.86
N LYS A 525 -18.86 16.32 -6.63
CA LYS A 525 -18.93 17.32 -7.72
C LYS A 525 -17.68 17.41 -8.60
N SER A 526 -16.48 17.17 -8.05
CA SER A 526 -15.25 17.10 -8.83
C SER A 526 -15.08 15.79 -9.62
N ARG A 527 -16.11 14.93 -9.63
CA ARG A 527 -16.19 13.67 -10.38
C ARG A 527 -17.51 13.57 -11.17
N GLU A 528 -18.12 14.70 -11.54
CA GLU A 528 -19.29 14.72 -12.42
C GLU A 528 -18.84 14.52 -13.88
N ASP A 529 -17.71 15.13 -14.31
CA ASP A 529 -17.10 14.93 -15.63
C ASP A 529 -16.24 13.65 -15.78
N VAL A 530 -16.38 12.65 -14.91
CA VAL A 530 -15.55 11.42 -14.92
C VAL A 530 -16.32 10.23 -15.48
N GLU A 531 -15.79 9.64 -16.55
CA GLU A 531 -16.35 8.43 -17.17
C GLU A 531 -16.41 7.23 -16.22
N SER A 532 -17.54 6.53 -16.22
CA SER A 532 -17.78 5.29 -15.50
C SER A 532 -18.82 4.44 -16.24
N SER A 533 -18.79 3.11 -16.07
CA SER A 533 -19.79 2.19 -16.63
C SER A 533 -21.22 2.49 -16.16
N VAL A 534 -21.37 3.25 -15.06
CA VAL A 534 -22.66 3.65 -14.48
C VAL A 534 -22.94 5.16 -14.54
N SER A 535 -22.25 5.93 -15.40
CA SER A 535 -22.48 7.39 -15.50
C SER A 535 -23.93 7.74 -15.87
N PHE A 536 -24.63 6.89 -16.64
CA PHE A 536 -26.06 7.06 -16.95
C PHE A 536 -26.99 6.93 -15.72
N LEU A 537 -26.50 6.34 -14.62
CA LEU A 537 -27.20 6.27 -13.33
C LEU A 537 -26.81 7.43 -12.40
N ALA A 538 -25.86 8.29 -12.79
CA ALA A 538 -25.38 9.37 -11.93
C ALA A 538 -26.44 10.45 -11.72
N LEU A 539 -26.53 11.02 -10.52
CA LEU A 539 -27.58 12.00 -10.18
C LEU A 539 -27.57 13.22 -11.11
N HIS A 540 -26.39 13.75 -11.45
CA HIS A 540 -26.26 14.87 -12.38
C HIS A 540 -26.77 14.52 -13.78
N GLU A 541 -26.55 13.28 -14.23
CA GLU A 541 -26.98 12.79 -15.54
C GLU A 541 -28.48 12.53 -15.57
N GLN A 542 -29.05 11.93 -14.52
CA GLN A 542 -30.51 11.77 -14.39
C GLN A 542 -31.22 13.13 -14.33
N VAL A 543 -30.62 14.16 -13.73
CA VAL A 543 -31.13 15.54 -13.80
C VAL A 543 -31.01 16.11 -15.22
N ARG A 544 -29.88 15.89 -15.92
CA ARG A 544 -29.68 16.34 -17.31
C ARG A 544 -30.68 15.72 -18.29
N LEU A 545 -31.04 14.46 -18.07
CA LEU A 545 -32.02 13.70 -18.84
C LEU A 545 -33.48 13.91 -18.39
N SER A 546 -33.74 14.73 -17.36
CA SER A 546 -35.10 14.92 -16.82
C SER A 546 -35.93 15.92 -17.65
N GLU A 547 -36.60 15.42 -18.69
CA GLU A 547 -37.49 16.23 -19.55
C GLU A 547 -38.67 16.91 -18.80
N HIS A 548 -38.98 16.46 -17.58
CA HIS A 548 -40.10 16.94 -16.77
C HIS A 548 -40.05 18.46 -16.43
N ASN A 549 -38.89 19.12 -16.58
CA ASN A 549 -38.75 20.55 -16.38
C ASN A 549 -38.13 21.26 -17.59
N SER A 550 -38.99 21.69 -18.51
CA SER A 550 -38.59 22.40 -19.74
C SER A 550 -37.90 23.76 -19.51
N GLU A 551 -38.02 24.35 -18.32
CA GLU A 551 -37.24 25.55 -17.96
C GLU A 551 -35.82 25.19 -17.50
N LEU A 552 -35.66 24.12 -16.73
CA LEU A 552 -34.34 23.60 -16.37
C LEU A 552 -33.56 23.16 -17.62
N VAL A 553 -34.21 22.50 -18.58
CA VAL A 553 -33.61 22.12 -19.87
C VAL A 553 -33.15 23.35 -20.64
N LYS A 554 -33.99 24.38 -20.79
CA LYS A 554 -33.63 25.64 -21.48
C LYS A 554 -32.46 26.36 -20.79
N LEU A 555 -32.46 26.44 -19.47
CA LEU A 555 -31.37 27.05 -18.70
C LEU A 555 -30.08 26.22 -18.82
N SER A 556 -30.16 24.89 -18.90
CA SER A 556 -29.00 24.03 -19.13
C SER A 556 -28.45 24.15 -20.55
N GLN A 557 -29.31 24.28 -21.57
CA GLN A 557 -28.92 24.53 -22.96
C GLN A 557 -28.22 25.89 -23.06
N LEU A 558 -28.86 26.96 -22.59
CA LEU A 558 -28.29 28.31 -22.56
C LEU A 558 -26.93 28.35 -21.85
N LYS A 559 -26.78 27.60 -20.74
CA LYS A 559 -25.51 27.49 -20.01
C LYS A 559 -24.43 26.73 -20.76
N ASN A 560 -24.78 25.74 -21.59
CA ASN A 560 -23.83 25.02 -22.43
C ASN A 560 -23.42 25.87 -23.64
N ASP A 561 -24.38 26.53 -24.28
CA ASP A 561 -24.18 27.31 -25.51
C ASP A 561 -23.40 28.61 -25.26
N VAL A 562 -23.71 29.32 -24.16
CA VAL A 562 -23.06 30.59 -23.76
C VAL A 562 -21.90 30.34 -22.79
N GLY A 563 -21.86 29.19 -22.12
CA GLY A 563 -20.87 28.83 -21.10
C GLY A 563 -21.13 29.45 -19.71
N GLU A 564 -22.02 30.42 -19.60
CA GLU A 564 -22.41 31.11 -18.36
C GLU A 564 -23.93 31.44 -18.37
N LEU A 565 -24.45 31.88 -17.22
CA LEU A 565 -25.84 32.34 -17.05
C LEU A 565 -25.86 33.69 -16.33
N SER A 566 -26.92 34.48 -16.53
CA SER A 566 -27.12 35.73 -15.75
C SER A 566 -27.23 35.42 -14.25
N SER A 567 -26.99 36.40 -13.38
CA SER A 567 -27.09 36.19 -11.92
C SER A 567 -28.50 35.79 -11.45
N GLN A 568 -29.54 36.12 -12.22
CA GLN A 568 -30.91 35.69 -11.98
C GLN A 568 -31.14 34.26 -12.49
N ASP A 569 -30.68 33.96 -13.70
CA ASP A 569 -30.83 32.65 -14.34
C ASP A 569 -30.00 31.57 -13.63
N GLU A 570 -28.77 31.87 -13.22
CA GLU A 570 -27.92 30.98 -12.44
C GLU A 570 -28.53 30.67 -11.06
N LYS A 571 -29.20 31.65 -10.45
CA LYS A 571 -29.96 31.46 -9.20
C LYS A 571 -31.18 30.57 -9.42
N LYS A 572 -31.91 30.77 -10.53
CA LYS A 572 -33.09 29.97 -10.90
C LYS A 572 -32.70 28.53 -11.27
N PHE A 573 -31.68 28.36 -12.10
CA PHE A 573 -31.04 27.08 -12.43
C PHE A 573 -30.65 26.33 -11.16
N LYS A 574 -29.88 26.94 -10.24
CA LYS A 574 -29.51 26.35 -8.94
C LYS A 574 -30.72 25.96 -8.06
N GLN A 575 -31.86 26.63 -8.19
CA GLN A 575 -33.10 26.26 -7.49
C GLN A 575 -33.78 25.06 -8.16
N LEU A 576 -33.92 25.07 -9.49
CA LEU A 576 -34.55 23.98 -10.26
C LEU A 576 -33.72 22.69 -10.22
N THR A 577 -32.38 22.76 -10.35
CA THR A 577 -31.48 21.62 -10.15
C THR A 577 -31.68 21.00 -8.76
N LYS A 578 -31.74 21.81 -7.68
CA LYS A 578 -31.98 21.32 -6.31
C LYS A 578 -33.39 20.78 -6.06
N ALA A 579 -34.34 21.05 -6.95
CA ALA A 579 -35.66 20.44 -6.94
C ALA A 579 -35.61 19.07 -7.63
N ALA A 580 -35.05 19.01 -8.85
CA ALA A 580 -34.87 17.76 -9.60
C ALA A 580 -33.96 16.75 -8.87
N GLU A 581 -32.83 17.20 -8.31
CA GLU A 581 -31.95 16.36 -7.47
C GLU A 581 -32.73 15.70 -6.33
N ARG A 582 -33.62 16.45 -5.67
CA ARG A 582 -34.43 15.95 -4.54
C ARG A 582 -35.55 15.03 -4.98
N GLU A 583 -36.20 15.32 -6.11
CA GLU A 583 -37.24 14.48 -6.67
C GLU A 583 -36.68 13.11 -7.07
N ILE A 584 -35.57 13.09 -7.80
CA ILE A 584 -34.88 11.86 -8.23
C ILE A 584 -34.39 11.08 -6.99
N LEU A 585 -33.76 11.74 -6.02
CA LEU A 585 -33.33 11.10 -4.77
C LEU A 585 -34.50 10.55 -3.96
N ASN A 586 -35.63 11.25 -3.84
CA ASN A 586 -36.80 10.75 -3.11
C ASN A 586 -37.51 9.58 -3.82
N ASN A 587 -37.44 9.52 -5.14
CA ASN A 587 -38.16 8.54 -5.97
C ASN A 587 -37.36 7.25 -6.27
N ALA A 588 -36.13 7.12 -5.77
CA ALA A 588 -35.25 5.97 -6.00
C ALA A 588 -35.49 4.83 -5.00
N ASP A 589 -35.43 3.57 -5.47
CA ASP A 589 -35.39 2.39 -4.60
C ASP A 589 -34.06 2.36 -3.80
N VAL A 590 -32.96 2.80 -4.43
CA VAL A 590 -31.58 2.65 -3.92
C VAL A 590 -30.72 3.87 -4.26
N VAL A 591 -29.95 4.36 -3.27
CA VAL A 591 -28.92 5.39 -3.45
C VAL A 591 -27.53 4.77 -3.27
N CYS A 592 -26.67 4.87 -4.28
CA CYS A 592 -25.30 4.37 -4.27
C CYS A 592 -24.30 5.54 -4.19
N CYS A 593 -23.43 5.55 -3.19
CA CYS A 593 -22.39 6.58 -3.00
C CYS A 593 -21.14 6.00 -2.32
N THR A 594 -20.05 6.75 -2.18
CA THR A 594 -18.94 6.30 -1.31
C THR A 594 -19.28 6.53 0.17
N CYS A 595 -18.57 5.90 1.11
CA CYS A 595 -18.77 6.12 2.56
C CYS A 595 -18.65 7.61 2.93
N VAL A 596 -17.56 8.28 2.52
CA VAL A 596 -17.44 9.76 2.61
C VAL A 596 -18.56 10.47 1.81
N GLY A 597 -18.96 9.93 0.66
CA GLY A 597 -20.03 10.44 -0.19
C GLY A 597 -21.40 10.51 0.48
N ALA A 598 -21.68 9.66 1.48
CA ALA A 598 -22.93 9.70 2.24
C ALA A 598 -23.12 11.02 3.00
N GLY A 599 -22.03 11.68 3.42
CA GLY A 599 -22.04 13.01 4.04
C GLY A 599 -22.22 14.18 3.06
N ASP A 600 -22.75 13.95 1.86
CA ASP A 600 -23.05 15.04 0.91
C ASP A 600 -24.28 15.86 1.39
N PRO A 601 -24.24 17.21 1.34
CA PRO A 601 -25.36 18.05 1.74
C PRO A 601 -26.71 17.71 1.06
N ARG A 602 -26.70 17.09 -0.11
CA ARG A 602 -27.91 16.61 -0.82
C ARG A 602 -28.64 15.50 -0.07
N LEU A 603 -27.92 14.67 0.71
CA LEU A 603 -28.48 13.60 1.54
C LEU A 603 -28.81 14.02 2.97
N SER A 604 -28.32 15.18 3.43
CA SER A 604 -28.38 15.65 4.84
C SER A 604 -29.77 15.74 5.50
N LYS A 605 -30.85 15.66 4.71
CA LYS A 605 -32.25 15.69 5.20
C LYS A 605 -33.02 14.39 4.96
N MET A 606 -32.37 13.38 4.41
CA MET A 606 -32.92 12.04 4.19
C MET A 606 -32.57 11.14 5.37
N LYS A 607 -33.40 10.13 5.66
CA LYS A 607 -33.07 9.09 6.64
C LYS A 607 -33.15 7.70 6.02
N PHE A 608 -32.06 6.96 6.11
CA PHE A 608 -31.88 5.66 5.48
C PHE A 608 -31.99 4.56 6.53
N ARG A 609 -33.17 3.95 6.63
CA ARG A 609 -33.43 2.85 7.58
C ARG A 609 -32.47 1.68 7.34
N ASN A 610 -32.23 1.36 6.07
CA ASN A 610 -31.47 0.19 5.62
C ASN A 610 -30.16 0.68 4.99
N VAL A 611 -29.02 0.23 5.51
CA VAL A 611 -27.68 0.60 5.01
C VAL A 611 -26.86 -0.65 4.72
N LEU A 612 -26.28 -0.76 3.52
CA LEU A 612 -25.26 -1.76 3.21
C LEU A 612 -23.93 -1.08 2.90
N ILE A 613 -22.84 -1.55 3.52
CA ILE A 613 -21.47 -1.10 3.24
C ILE A 613 -20.67 -2.28 2.71
N ASP A 614 -20.32 -2.27 1.42
CA ASP A 614 -19.45 -3.30 0.80
C ASP A 614 -17.98 -2.88 0.81
N GLU A 615 -17.09 -3.88 0.80
CA GLU A 615 -15.65 -3.73 1.10
C GLU A 615 -15.36 -2.88 2.37
N SER A 616 -16.25 -2.95 3.36
CA SER A 616 -16.20 -2.20 4.63
C SER A 616 -14.91 -2.40 5.44
N THR A 617 -14.17 -3.48 5.20
CA THR A 617 -12.85 -3.73 5.79
C THR A 617 -11.75 -2.82 5.24
N GLN A 618 -11.91 -2.21 4.06
CA GLN A 618 -10.98 -1.20 3.52
C GLN A 618 -11.18 0.21 4.13
N SER A 619 -12.25 0.40 4.90
CA SER A 619 -12.66 1.71 5.43
C SER A 619 -12.18 1.89 6.88
N ALA A 620 -11.74 3.11 7.22
CA ALA A 620 -11.49 3.47 8.61
C ALA A 620 -12.82 3.49 9.37
N GLU A 621 -12.82 3.15 10.66
CA GLU A 621 -14.06 3.10 11.44
C GLU A 621 -14.86 4.43 11.45
N PRO A 622 -14.25 5.61 11.65
CA PRO A 622 -14.92 6.91 11.51
C PRO A 622 -15.49 7.21 10.11
N GLU A 623 -14.96 6.58 9.05
CA GLU A 623 -15.49 6.70 7.69
C GLU A 623 -16.73 5.81 7.50
N CYS A 624 -16.73 4.60 8.06
CA CYS A 624 -17.90 3.72 8.12
C CYS A 624 -19.07 4.35 8.90
N MET A 625 -18.81 5.21 9.89
CA MET A 625 -19.88 5.89 10.64
C MET A 625 -20.69 6.90 9.81
N ILE A 626 -20.12 7.48 8.75
CA ILE A 626 -20.75 8.55 7.94
C ILE A 626 -22.13 8.13 7.38
N PRO A 627 -22.29 6.97 6.71
CA PRO A 627 -23.61 6.50 6.27
C PRO A 627 -24.50 5.96 7.40
N LEU A 628 -23.95 5.55 8.55
CA LEU A 628 -24.73 4.93 9.63
C LEU A 628 -25.56 5.94 10.42
N VAL A 629 -25.00 7.13 10.66
CA VAL A 629 -25.68 8.20 11.42
C VAL A 629 -26.87 8.85 10.70
N LEU A 630 -27.17 8.42 9.46
CA LEU A 630 -28.31 8.88 8.67
C LEU A 630 -29.63 8.17 9.05
N GLY A 631 -29.83 7.82 10.32
CA GLY A 631 -31.05 7.18 10.84
C GLY A 631 -31.09 5.65 10.71
N CYS A 632 -29.94 4.97 10.69
CA CYS A 632 -29.85 3.54 10.40
C CYS A 632 -30.54 2.67 11.47
N LYS A 633 -31.34 1.69 11.02
CA LYS A 633 -32.00 0.68 11.88
C LYS A 633 -31.76 -0.76 11.44
N GLN A 634 -31.23 -0.97 10.24
CA GLN A 634 -30.73 -2.25 9.77
C GLN A 634 -29.45 -2.02 8.95
N VAL A 635 -28.32 -2.56 9.41
CA VAL A 635 -27.01 -2.44 8.75
C VAL A 635 -26.45 -3.79 8.33
N VAL A 636 -25.86 -3.83 7.13
CA VAL A 636 -25.10 -4.96 6.61
C VAL A 636 -23.69 -4.48 6.28
N LEU A 637 -22.69 -4.96 7.01
CA LEU A 637 -21.28 -4.72 6.69
C LEU A 637 -20.74 -5.94 5.93
N VAL A 638 -20.23 -5.72 4.74
CA VAL A 638 -19.72 -6.76 3.84
C VAL A 638 -18.24 -6.48 3.59
N GLY A 639 -17.38 -7.50 3.68
CA GLY A 639 -15.94 -7.30 3.60
C GLY A 639 -15.14 -8.60 3.76
N ASP A 640 -13.84 -8.46 3.99
CA ASP A 640 -12.97 -9.60 4.33
C ASP A 640 -11.68 -9.14 5.03
N HIS A 641 -11.57 -9.39 6.34
CA HIS A 641 -10.44 -9.00 7.17
C HIS A 641 -9.14 -9.78 6.85
N LYS A 642 -9.20 -10.77 5.95
CA LYS A 642 -8.02 -11.46 5.40
C LYS A 642 -7.47 -10.78 4.14
N GLN A 643 -8.17 -9.78 3.58
CA GLN A 643 -7.70 -8.87 2.54
C GLN A 643 -7.35 -7.49 3.15
N LEU A 644 -7.01 -6.48 2.34
CA LEU A 644 -6.43 -5.22 2.85
C LEU A 644 -7.40 -4.45 3.75
N GLY A 645 -6.83 -3.88 4.82
CA GLY A 645 -7.47 -2.91 5.71
C GLY A 645 -7.34 -1.46 5.21
N PRO A 646 -7.79 -0.45 5.99
CA PRO A 646 -7.66 0.95 5.65
C PRO A 646 -6.20 1.44 5.57
N VAL A 647 -5.95 2.39 4.68
CA VAL A 647 -4.64 3.03 4.47
C VAL A 647 -4.54 4.27 5.36
N ILE A 648 -3.81 4.17 6.46
CA ILE A 648 -3.50 5.27 7.38
C ILE A 648 -2.03 5.66 7.19
N MET A 649 -1.77 6.92 6.87
CA MET A 649 -0.43 7.44 6.56
C MET A 649 0.34 7.81 7.84
N ASN A 650 -0.33 8.37 8.84
CA ASN A 650 0.29 8.75 10.10
C ASN A 650 0.55 7.51 10.97
N LYS A 651 1.83 7.17 11.16
CA LYS A 651 2.25 6.02 11.96
C LYS A 651 1.86 6.07 13.44
N LYS A 652 1.62 7.25 14.05
CA LYS A 652 1.09 7.33 15.42
C LYS A 652 -0.40 6.95 15.43
N ALA A 653 -1.22 7.55 14.56
CA ALA A 653 -2.64 7.23 14.47
C ALA A 653 -2.89 5.76 14.08
N ALA A 654 -2.06 5.20 13.18
CA ALA A 654 -2.10 3.77 12.85
C ALA A 654 -1.76 2.87 14.05
N LYS A 655 -0.76 3.22 14.87
CA LYS A 655 -0.39 2.47 16.10
C LYS A 655 -1.48 2.50 17.17
N ALA A 656 -2.13 3.65 17.34
CA ALA A 656 -3.27 3.80 18.24
C ALA A 656 -4.51 3.02 17.76
N GLY A 657 -4.54 2.53 16.51
CA GLY A 657 -5.58 1.63 16.02
C GLY A 657 -6.55 2.23 15.01
N LEU A 658 -6.31 3.44 14.49
CA LEU A 658 -7.09 3.99 13.37
C LEU A 658 -7.01 3.10 12.10
N ASN A 659 -6.01 2.21 12.02
CA ASN A 659 -5.87 1.24 10.95
C ASN A 659 -6.75 -0.03 11.10
N GLN A 660 -7.59 -0.08 12.13
CA GLN A 660 -8.59 -1.13 12.32
C GLN A 660 -9.95 -0.68 11.76
N SER A 661 -10.58 -1.54 10.96
CA SER A 661 -11.93 -1.29 10.46
C SER A 661 -13.01 -1.64 11.50
N LEU A 662 -14.19 -1.02 11.37
CA LEU A 662 -15.37 -1.32 12.19
C LEU A 662 -15.73 -2.82 12.15
N PHE A 663 -15.60 -3.42 10.97
CA PHE A 663 -15.84 -4.85 10.73
C PHE A 663 -14.89 -5.73 11.59
N GLU A 664 -13.61 -5.37 11.68
CA GLU A 664 -12.64 -6.06 12.53
C GLU A 664 -12.90 -5.83 14.03
N ARG A 665 -13.32 -4.63 14.45
CA ARG A 665 -13.67 -4.37 15.86
C ARG A 665 -14.88 -5.18 16.31
N LEU A 666 -15.91 -5.27 15.48
CA LEU A 666 -17.10 -6.07 15.76
C LEU A 666 -16.79 -7.58 15.83
N ILE A 667 -15.86 -8.08 15.00
CA ILE A 667 -15.37 -9.47 15.12
C ILE A 667 -14.62 -9.69 16.45
N LYS A 668 -13.77 -8.75 16.90
CA LYS A 668 -13.10 -8.83 18.22
C LYS A 668 -14.12 -8.80 19.38
N LEU A 669 -15.23 -8.09 19.21
CA LEU A 669 -16.41 -8.11 20.10
C LEU A 669 -17.27 -9.39 19.99
N GLN A 670 -16.73 -10.47 19.41
CA GLN A 670 -17.36 -11.80 19.29
C GLN A 670 -18.61 -11.84 18.39
N LEU A 671 -18.82 -10.83 17.54
CA LEU A 671 -19.88 -10.87 16.55
C LEU A 671 -19.46 -11.76 15.36
N ALA A 672 -19.92 -13.01 15.37
CA ALA A 672 -19.59 -13.99 14.34
C ALA A 672 -20.04 -13.55 12.93
N PRO A 673 -19.11 -13.42 11.96
CA PRO A 673 -19.45 -13.06 10.59
C PRO A 673 -19.97 -14.26 9.80
N ILE A 674 -20.93 -14.02 8.91
CA ILE A 674 -21.45 -15.05 8.01
C ILE A 674 -20.44 -15.23 6.87
N ARG A 675 -19.79 -16.40 6.79
CA ARG A 675 -18.77 -16.69 5.75
C ARG A 675 -19.43 -17.25 4.48
N LEU A 676 -19.20 -16.61 3.34
CA LEU A 676 -19.50 -17.21 2.02
C LEU A 676 -18.41 -18.25 1.69
N THR A 677 -18.79 -19.47 1.34
CA THR A 677 -17.86 -20.62 1.32
C THR A 677 -17.40 -21.06 -0.06
N THR A 678 -18.05 -20.65 -1.13
CA THR A 678 -17.84 -21.22 -2.48
C THR A 678 -17.39 -20.16 -3.47
N GLN A 679 -16.22 -20.35 -4.11
CA GLN A 679 -15.60 -19.38 -5.03
C GLN A 679 -15.84 -19.71 -6.51
N TYR A 680 -16.01 -18.66 -7.33
CA TYR A 680 -16.36 -18.72 -8.77
C TYR A 680 -15.41 -17.90 -9.67
N ARG A 681 -14.23 -17.53 -9.17
CA ARG A 681 -13.23 -16.75 -9.92
C ARG A 681 -12.16 -17.65 -10.53
N MET A 682 -11.47 -18.40 -9.69
CA MET A 682 -10.12 -18.94 -9.93
C MET A 682 -10.16 -20.41 -10.36
N HIS A 683 -9.17 -20.85 -11.15
CA HIS A 683 -8.87 -22.27 -11.33
C HIS A 683 -8.60 -22.94 -9.97
N PRO A 684 -9.05 -24.19 -9.71
CA PRO A 684 -8.89 -24.86 -8.43
C PRO A 684 -7.47 -24.89 -7.85
N CYS A 685 -6.40 -24.93 -8.66
CA CYS A 685 -5.02 -24.92 -8.13
C CYS A 685 -4.60 -23.53 -7.62
N LEU A 686 -5.20 -22.45 -8.14
CA LEU A 686 -4.93 -21.07 -7.72
C LEU A 686 -5.61 -20.74 -6.38
N SER A 687 -6.78 -21.35 -6.11
CA SER A 687 -7.52 -21.16 -4.85
C SER A 687 -6.99 -21.99 -3.68
N GLU A 688 -6.24 -23.07 -3.95
CA GLU A 688 -5.77 -24.03 -2.96
C GLU A 688 -4.90 -23.39 -1.85
N PHE A 689 -3.79 -22.73 -2.22
CA PHE A 689 -2.90 -22.11 -1.25
C PHE A 689 -3.59 -20.97 -0.46
N PRO A 690 -4.32 -20.03 -1.09
CA PRO A 690 -5.09 -19.02 -0.35
C PRO A 690 -6.14 -19.60 0.59
N SER A 691 -6.86 -20.66 0.18
CA SER A 691 -7.84 -21.36 1.03
C SER A 691 -7.17 -21.89 2.30
N ASN A 692 -6.09 -22.64 2.14
CA ASN A 692 -5.40 -23.31 3.23
C ASN A 692 -4.69 -22.33 4.17
N MET A 693 -4.09 -21.25 3.64
CA MET A 693 -3.29 -20.31 4.44
C MET A 693 -4.05 -19.15 5.08
N PHE A 694 -5.20 -18.73 4.50
CA PHE A 694 -5.92 -17.54 4.98
C PHE A 694 -7.36 -17.82 5.44
N TYR A 695 -7.94 -18.95 5.01
CA TYR A 695 -9.33 -19.32 5.27
C TYR A 695 -9.48 -20.75 5.81
N ASP A 696 -8.46 -21.27 6.48
CA ASP A 696 -8.53 -22.52 7.26
C ASP A 696 -8.91 -23.77 6.41
N GLY A 697 -8.66 -23.72 5.10
CA GLY A 697 -9.08 -24.74 4.12
C GLY A 697 -10.58 -24.71 3.77
N SER A 698 -11.36 -23.77 4.32
CA SER A 698 -12.82 -23.74 4.21
C SER A 698 -13.38 -23.19 2.88
N LEU A 699 -12.52 -22.71 1.97
CA LEU A 699 -12.95 -22.19 0.66
C LEU A 699 -13.10 -23.33 -0.36
N GLN A 700 -14.34 -23.55 -0.79
CA GLN A 700 -14.74 -24.55 -1.78
C GLN A 700 -14.73 -23.97 -3.20
N ASN A 701 -14.54 -24.83 -4.21
CA ASN A 701 -14.58 -24.44 -5.62
C ASN A 701 -15.96 -24.68 -6.21
N GLY A 702 -16.65 -23.61 -6.64
CA GLY A 702 -17.93 -23.67 -7.36
C GLY A 702 -17.77 -23.75 -8.88
N ILE A 703 -16.54 -23.92 -9.36
CA ILE A 703 -16.13 -24.00 -10.76
C ILE A 703 -15.08 -25.10 -10.89
N THR A 704 -15.18 -25.88 -11.96
CA THR A 704 -14.33 -27.04 -12.18
C THR A 704 -12.94 -26.66 -12.74
N HIS A 705 -12.08 -27.67 -12.87
CA HIS A 705 -10.78 -27.53 -13.52
C HIS A 705 -10.92 -27.11 -14.99
N GLU A 706 -11.76 -27.83 -15.73
CA GLU A 706 -11.97 -27.69 -17.17
C GLU A 706 -12.58 -26.32 -17.52
N GLN A 707 -13.49 -25.83 -16.67
CA GLN A 707 -14.10 -24.50 -16.77
C GLN A 707 -13.10 -23.34 -16.56
N ARG A 708 -11.85 -23.64 -16.18
CA ARG A 708 -10.76 -22.67 -16.02
C ARG A 708 -9.47 -23.08 -16.73
N LEU A 709 -9.55 -23.97 -17.72
CA LEU A 709 -8.41 -24.39 -18.53
C LEU A 709 -8.51 -23.85 -19.97
N ARG A 710 -7.76 -22.78 -20.27
CA ARG A 710 -7.70 -22.16 -21.60
C ARG A 710 -6.78 -22.95 -22.55
N ARG A 711 -7.28 -24.08 -23.08
CA ARG A 711 -6.55 -24.93 -24.06
C ARG A 711 -6.30 -24.25 -25.42
N ASP A 712 -6.96 -23.13 -25.67
CA ASP A 712 -6.75 -22.22 -26.80
C ASP A 712 -5.49 -21.33 -26.65
N VAL A 713 -4.96 -21.18 -25.43
CA VAL A 713 -3.82 -20.30 -25.12
C VAL A 713 -2.54 -21.13 -25.01
N GLU A 714 -1.73 -21.13 -26.07
CA GLU A 714 -0.42 -21.82 -26.10
C GLU A 714 0.63 -21.10 -25.23
N PHE A 715 0.48 -21.15 -23.90
CA PHE A 715 1.49 -20.65 -22.94
C PHE A 715 2.30 -21.82 -22.35
N PRO A 716 3.64 -21.69 -22.20
CA PRO A 716 4.50 -22.76 -21.69
C PRO A 716 4.38 -22.91 -20.15
N TRP A 717 3.24 -23.39 -19.68
CA TRP A 717 3.06 -23.78 -18.28
C TRP A 717 3.95 -25.01 -17.95
N PRO A 718 4.66 -25.04 -16.80
CA PRO A 718 5.52 -26.17 -16.44
C PRO A 718 4.78 -27.52 -16.36
N ILE A 719 3.49 -27.46 -16.00
CA ILE A 719 2.55 -28.57 -15.97
C ILE A 719 1.26 -28.05 -16.61
N ALA A 720 0.86 -28.59 -17.76
CA ALA A 720 -0.22 -28.03 -18.58
C ALA A 720 -1.58 -27.93 -17.86
N GLU A 721 -1.86 -28.88 -16.97
CA GLU A 721 -3.12 -28.96 -16.20
C GLU A 721 -3.07 -28.14 -14.88
N THR A 722 -2.01 -27.37 -14.60
CA THR A 722 -1.96 -26.42 -13.48
C THR A 722 -1.37 -25.09 -13.97
N PRO A 723 -2.22 -24.11 -14.37
CA PRO A 723 -1.79 -22.86 -15.00
C PRO A 723 -1.21 -21.86 -13.99
N MET A 724 -0.15 -22.27 -13.29
CA MET A 724 0.61 -21.43 -12.38
C MET A 724 2.11 -21.75 -12.43
N MET A 725 2.96 -20.74 -12.26
CA MET A 725 4.40 -20.94 -12.07
C MET A 725 5.03 -19.88 -11.18
N PHE A 726 6.04 -20.29 -10.41
CA PHE A 726 6.99 -19.39 -9.75
C PHE A 726 8.30 -19.48 -10.53
N TRP A 727 8.66 -18.39 -11.20
CA TRP A 727 9.87 -18.26 -12.00
C TRP A 727 10.97 -17.57 -11.17
N SER A 728 12.01 -18.35 -10.84
CA SER A 728 13.16 -17.95 -10.02
C SER A 728 14.02 -16.92 -10.75
N ASN A 729 14.03 -15.68 -10.25
CA ASN A 729 14.85 -14.59 -10.77
C ASN A 729 15.86 -14.14 -9.70
N LEU A 730 17.17 -14.19 -10.02
CA LEU A 730 18.25 -13.90 -9.07
C LEU A 730 18.95 -12.54 -9.28
N GLY A 731 18.39 -11.66 -10.12
CA GLY A 731 18.95 -10.31 -10.33
C GLY A 731 18.74 -9.39 -9.12
N ASN A 732 19.67 -8.47 -8.88
CA ASN A 732 19.69 -7.59 -7.70
C ASN A 732 18.52 -6.58 -7.69
N GLU A 733 18.15 -6.11 -6.49
CA GLU A 733 17.27 -4.95 -6.34
C GLU A 733 18.07 -3.64 -6.43
N GLU A 734 17.48 -2.61 -7.04
CA GLU A 734 18.08 -1.26 -7.09
C GLU A 734 17.07 -0.23 -6.57
N ILE A 735 17.55 0.90 -6.06
CA ILE A 735 16.72 2.01 -5.60
C ILE A 735 16.17 2.77 -6.81
N SER A 736 14.92 3.20 -6.79
CA SER A 736 14.31 4.01 -7.85
C SER A 736 14.77 5.46 -7.84
N THR A 737 14.48 6.20 -8.92
CA THR A 737 14.76 7.64 -9.10
C THR A 737 14.20 8.57 -8.00
N SER A 738 13.30 8.05 -7.17
CA SER A 738 12.71 8.69 -6.00
C SER A 738 13.55 8.61 -4.72
N GLY A 739 14.49 7.67 -4.63
CA GLY A 739 15.13 7.27 -3.37
C GLY A 739 14.26 6.42 -2.44
N THR A 740 12.94 6.38 -2.65
CA THR A 740 11.94 5.84 -1.72
C THR A 740 11.31 4.51 -2.14
N SER A 741 11.56 4.04 -3.36
CA SER A 741 11.03 2.78 -3.90
C SER A 741 12.14 1.89 -4.48
N TYR A 742 11.77 0.70 -4.93
CA TYR A 742 12.68 -0.31 -5.46
C TYR A 742 12.23 -0.77 -6.85
N LEU A 743 13.18 -1.28 -7.63
CA LEU A 743 12.94 -1.94 -8.91
C LEU A 743 13.94 -3.10 -9.12
N ASN A 744 13.71 -3.92 -10.14
CA ASN A 744 14.55 -5.07 -10.49
C ASN A 744 14.53 -5.29 -12.01
N ARG A 745 15.68 -5.07 -12.67
CA ARG A 745 15.84 -5.16 -14.14
C ARG A 745 15.53 -6.54 -14.70
N THR A 746 15.99 -7.59 -14.00
CA THR A 746 15.80 -8.98 -14.43
C THR A 746 14.33 -9.37 -14.35
N GLU A 747 13.63 -8.98 -13.28
CA GLU A 747 12.18 -9.15 -13.20
C GLU A 747 11.43 -8.37 -14.27
N ALA A 748 11.70 -7.08 -14.45
CA ALA A 748 10.98 -6.25 -15.45
C ALA A 748 11.15 -6.79 -16.88
N SER A 749 12.35 -7.26 -17.24
CA SER A 749 12.60 -7.93 -18.53
C SER A 749 11.86 -9.27 -18.66
N ASN A 750 11.69 -10.02 -17.57
CA ASN A 750 10.94 -11.28 -17.60
C ASN A 750 9.41 -11.08 -17.52
N VAL A 751 8.93 -9.96 -16.95
CA VAL A 751 7.53 -9.51 -17.09
C VAL A 751 7.21 -9.24 -18.56
N GLU A 752 8.03 -8.44 -19.26
CA GLU A 752 7.84 -8.15 -20.70
C GLU A 752 7.75 -9.44 -21.52
N LYS A 753 8.71 -10.36 -21.36
CA LYS A 753 8.71 -11.66 -22.07
C LYS A 753 7.45 -12.48 -21.80
N THR A 754 6.94 -12.44 -20.57
CA THR A 754 5.72 -13.14 -20.16
C THR A 754 4.48 -12.55 -20.85
N VAL A 755 4.31 -11.22 -20.80
CA VAL A 755 3.22 -10.49 -21.49
C VAL A 755 3.30 -10.71 -23.00
N THR A 756 4.50 -10.62 -23.58
CA THR A 756 4.78 -10.90 -24.99
C THR A 756 4.47 -12.35 -25.39
N ARG A 757 4.67 -13.34 -24.50
CA ARG A 757 4.27 -14.72 -24.78
C ARG A 757 2.75 -14.89 -24.70
N PHE A 758 2.06 -14.21 -23.78
CA PHE A 758 0.59 -14.19 -23.76
C PHE A 758 0.01 -13.58 -25.04
N PHE A 759 0.57 -12.47 -25.56
CA PHE A 759 0.17 -11.92 -26.86
C PHE A 759 0.38 -12.91 -28.02
N LYS A 760 1.53 -13.61 -28.05
CA LYS A 760 1.80 -14.68 -29.04
C LYS A 760 0.87 -15.89 -28.91
N ALA A 761 0.29 -16.09 -27.72
CA ALA A 761 -0.69 -17.12 -27.42
C ALA A 761 -2.15 -16.64 -27.56
N GLY A 762 -2.40 -15.49 -28.20
CA GLY A 762 -3.74 -15.00 -28.53
C GLY A 762 -4.50 -14.28 -27.40
N VAL A 763 -3.88 -14.06 -26.24
CA VAL A 763 -4.51 -13.35 -25.10
C VAL A 763 -4.56 -11.85 -25.38
N LYS A 764 -5.70 -11.21 -25.06
CA LYS A 764 -5.87 -9.76 -25.28
C LYS A 764 -5.19 -8.94 -24.18
N PRO A 765 -4.71 -7.70 -24.46
CA PRO A 765 -4.14 -6.83 -23.43
C PRO A 765 -5.01 -6.61 -22.20
N SER A 766 -6.31 -6.39 -22.39
CA SER A 766 -7.28 -6.16 -21.31
C SER A 766 -7.53 -7.39 -20.42
N GLU A 767 -7.24 -8.60 -20.91
CA GLU A 767 -7.33 -9.88 -20.19
C GLU A 767 -6.13 -10.10 -19.24
N ILE A 768 -5.06 -9.30 -19.36
CA ILE A 768 -3.81 -9.39 -18.58
C ILE A 768 -3.76 -8.28 -17.51
N GLY A 769 -3.18 -8.59 -16.35
CA GLY A 769 -2.74 -7.60 -15.37
C GLY A 769 -1.36 -7.90 -14.81
N VAL A 770 -0.59 -6.85 -14.53
CA VAL A 770 0.73 -6.92 -13.89
C VAL A 770 0.67 -6.24 -12.52
N ILE A 771 1.01 -6.99 -11.48
CA ILE A 771 1.01 -6.55 -10.09
C ILE A 771 2.46 -6.42 -9.60
N THR A 772 2.78 -5.30 -8.95
CA THR A 772 4.04 -5.09 -8.24
C THR A 772 3.80 -4.32 -6.94
N PRO A 773 4.46 -4.65 -5.82
CA PRO A 773 4.33 -3.89 -4.57
C PRO A 773 5.05 -2.53 -4.62
N TYR A 774 6.01 -2.34 -5.53
CA TYR A 774 6.82 -1.12 -5.61
C TYR A 774 6.50 -0.28 -6.85
N GLU A 775 6.34 1.02 -6.63
CA GLU A 775 5.97 2.02 -7.65
C GLU A 775 7.12 2.28 -8.63
N GLY A 776 8.37 2.27 -8.14
CA GLY A 776 9.56 2.33 -9.00
C GLY A 776 9.59 1.19 -10.03
N GLN A 777 9.21 -0.02 -9.61
CA GLN A 777 9.04 -1.16 -10.52
C GLN A 777 7.82 -1.00 -11.43
N ARG A 778 6.69 -0.43 -10.96
CA ARG A 778 5.50 -0.19 -11.80
C ARG A 778 5.86 0.69 -13.00
N SER A 779 6.48 1.84 -12.73
CA SER A 779 6.99 2.75 -13.76
C SER A 779 7.99 2.04 -14.67
N TYR A 780 9.03 1.41 -14.11
CA TYR A 780 10.07 0.77 -14.91
C TYR A 780 9.57 -0.40 -15.79
N ILE A 781 8.55 -1.16 -15.36
CA ILE A 781 7.89 -2.18 -16.20
C ILE A 781 7.18 -1.53 -17.39
N VAL A 782 6.42 -0.44 -17.19
CA VAL A 782 5.72 0.27 -18.27
C VAL A 782 6.73 0.78 -19.30
N THR A 783 7.81 1.45 -18.86
CA THR A 783 8.89 1.92 -19.74
C THR A 783 9.56 0.75 -20.49
N THR A 784 9.84 -0.36 -19.80
CA THR A 784 10.48 -1.54 -20.39
C THR A 784 9.61 -2.16 -21.49
N MET A 785 8.30 -2.34 -21.24
CA MET A 785 7.38 -2.88 -22.26
C MET A 785 7.23 -1.93 -23.46
N GLN A 786 7.16 -0.62 -23.23
CA GLN A 786 7.06 0.37 -24.32
C GLN A 786 8.33 0.49 -25.17
N ASN A 787 9.52 0.24 -24.59
CA ASN A 787 10.80 0.47 -25.27
C ASN A 787 11.49 -0.81 -25.79
N SER A 788 11.27 -1.95 -25.14
CA SER A 788 11.87 -3.25 -25.49
C SER A 788 10.87 -4.29 -25.99
N GLY A 789 9.57 -4.00 -25.90
CA GLY A 789 8.52 -4.91 -26.36
C GLY A 789 8.57 -5.21 -27.85
N SER A 790 8.39 -6.49 -28.21
CA SER A 790 8.41 -6.95 -29.61
C SER A 790 7.07 -6.83 -30.36
N PHE A 791 5.99 -6.45 -29.68
CA PHE A 791 4.69 -6.13 -30.29
C PHE A 791 4.49 -4.63 -30.55
N LYS A 792 3.40 -4.28 -31.22
CA LYS A 792 2.90 -2.91 -31.32
C LYS A 792 2.81 -2.25 -29.94
N LYS A 793 3.31 -1.02 -29.79
CA LYS A 793 3.38 -0.33 -28.48
C LYS A 793 2.01 -0.24 -27.82
N GLU A 794 0.97 -0.01 -28.63
CA GLU A 794 -0.43 0.15 -28.23
C GLU A 794 -0.92 -1.06 -27.40
N TYR A 795 -0.51 -2.28 -27.76
CA TYR A 795 -0.90 -3.49 -27.03
C TYR A 795 -0.34 -3.51 -25.60
N TYR A 796 0.90 -3.02 -25.39
CA TYR A 796 1.46 -2.88 -24.05
C TYR A 796 0.82 -1.70 -23.29
N LYS A 797 0.33 -0.66 -24.00
CA LYS A 797 -0.37 0.47 -23.37
C LYS A 797 -1.73 0.08 -22.78
N GLU A 798 -2.37 -0.95 -23.29
CA GLU A 798 -3.64 -1.50 -22.78
C GLU A 798 -3.47 -2.48 -21.61
N VAL A 799 -2.25 -2.95 -21.31
CA VAL A 799 -1.99 -3.84 -20.17
C VAL A 799 -2.00 -3.04 -18.86
N GLU A 800 -2.77 -3.52 -17.89
CA GLU A 800 -2.95 -2.87 -16.59
C GLU A 800 -1.77 -3.19 -15.66
N VAL A 801 -0.90 -2.21 -15.40
CA VAL A 801 0.27 -2.34 -14.50
C VAL A 801 0.05 -1.44 -13.27
N ALA A 802 -0.14 -2.05 -12.08
CA ALA A 802 -0.50 -1.32 -10.87
C ALA A 802 -0.08 -2.04 -9.56
N SER A 803 -0.29 -1.37 -8.42
CA SER A 803 0.00 -1.96 -7.10
C SER A 803 -1.07 -2.95 -6.64
N VAL A 804 -0.71 -3.80 -5.66
CA VAL A 804 -1.64 -4.74 -5.00
C VAL A 804 -2.91 -4.03 -4.50
N ASP A 805 -2.75 -2.84 -3.91
CA ASP A 805 -3.82 -2.00 -3.39
C ASP A 805 -4.77 -1.54 -4.51
N ALA A 806 -4.22 -1.11 -5.65
CA ALA A 806 -5.00 -0.64 -6.80
C ALA A 806 -5.77 -1.77 -7.51
N PHE A 807 -5.29 -3.01 -7.40
CA PHE A 807 -5.93 -4.22 -7.92
C PHE A 807 -7.02 -4.81 -7.01
N GLN A 808 -7.26 -4.28 -5.80
CA GLN A 808 -8.37 -4.74 -4.96
C GLN A 808 -9.72 -4.47 -5.64
N GLY A 809 -10.71 -5.35 -5.41
CA GLY A 809 -11.98 -5.35 -6.15
C GLY A 809 -11.91 -5.77 -7.62
N ARG A 810 -10.73 -5.78 -8.25
CA ARG A 810 -10.52 -6.18 -9.66
C ARG A 810 -10.24 -7.68 -9.80
N GLU A 811 -10.29 -8.16 -11.04
CA GLU A 811 -9.84 -9.49 -11.49
C GLU A 811 -9.38 -9.44 -12.96
N LYS A 812 -8.55 -10.39 -13.36
CA LYS A 812 -8.05 -10.58 -14.73
C LYS A 812 -8.05 -12.05 -15.10
N ASP A 813 -7.96 -12.35 -16.39
CA ASP A 813 -7.83 -13.72 -16.85
C ASP A 813 -6.44 -14.27 -16.51
N PHE A 814 -5.39 -13.48 -16.75
CA PHE A 814 -4.01 -13.80 -16.39
C PHE A 814 -3.36 -12.69 -15.54
N ILE A 815 -2.58 -13.09 -14.53
CA ILE A 815 -1.81 -12.18 -13.67
C ILE A 815 -0.33 -12.51 -13.72
N VAL A 816 0.50 -11.46 -13.79
CA VAL A 816 1.94 -11.52 -13.58
C VAL A 816 2.29 -10.72 -12.32
N LEU A 817 2.91 -11.35 -11.33
CA LEU A 817 3.33 -10.74 -10.07
C LEU A 817 4.86 -10.59 -10.05
N SER A 818 5.36 -9.36 -9.94
CA SER A 818 6.77 -9.05 -9.70
C SER A 818 6.99 -8.80 -8.20
N CYS A 819 7.92 -9.52 -7.59
CA CYS A 819 8.26 -9.40 -6.17
C CYS A 819 9.33 -8.32 -5.89
N VAL A 820 10.21 -8.04 -6.86
CA VAL A 820 11.31 -7.06 -6.82
C VAL A 820 12.46 -7.41 -5.87
N ARG A 821 12.15 -7.77 -4.62
CA ARG A 821 13.11 -7.81 -3.51
C ARG A 821 14.14 -8.94 -3.67
N SER A 822 15.40 -8.53 -3.67
CA SER A 822 16.58 -9.32 -4.00
C SER A 822 17.81 -8.71 -3.31
N ASN A 823 17.93 -8.97 -2.00
CA ASN A 823 18.97 -8.44 -1.11
C ASN A 823 19.42 -9.49 -0.07
N GLU A 824 20.59 -9.27 0.55
CA GLU A 824 21.10 -10.18 1.58
C GLU A 824 20.39 -10.01 2.93
N ASN A 825 20.32 -8.78 3.46
CA ASN A 825 20.05 -8.55 4.89
C ASN A 825 18.94 -7.52 5.20
N GLN A 826 18.21 -7.02 4.19
CA GLN A 826 17.25 -5.91 4.33
C GLN A 826 15.78 -6.34 4.38
N GLY A 827 15.50 -7.65 4.31
CA GLY A 827 14.15 -8.21 4.35
C GLY A 827 13.32 -7.91 3.08
N ILE A 828 12.00 -8.04 3.19
CA ILE A 828 11.08 -8.01 2.03
C ILE A 828 10.09 -6.82 2.02
N GLY A 829 10.17 -5.92 3.00
CA GLY A 829 9.32 -4.71 3.10
C GLY A 829 7.82 -5.02 2.99
N PHE A 830 7.11 -4.27 2.13
CA PHE A 830 5.69 -4.44 1.81
C PHE A 830 5.21 -5.86 1.47
N LEU A 831 6.09 -6.79 1.04
CA LEU A 831 5.72 -8.18 0.77
C LEU A 831 5.42 -9.02 2.03
N SER A 832 5.70 -8.49 3.22
CA SER A 832 5.49 -9.19 4.49
C SER A 832 4.02 -9.27 4.94
N ASP A 833 3.17 -8.31 4.57
CA ASP A 833 1.75 -8.29 4.97
C ASP A 833 0.99 -9.47 4.33
N PRO A 834 0.47 -10.43 5.11
CA PRO A 834 -0.27 -11.59 4.58
C PRO A 834 -1.46 -11.20 3.72
N ARG A 835 -2.10 -10.06 4.02
CA ARG A 835 -3.28 -9.55 3.32
C ARG A 835 -2.93 -9.04 1.92
N ARG A 836 -1.74 -8.45 1.74
CA ARG A 836 -1.20 -8.06 0.43
C ARG A 836 -0.98 -9.30 -0.45
N LEU A 837 -0.34 -10.33 0.08
CA LEU A 837 -0.12 -11.57 -0.67
C LEU A 837 -1.44 -12.27 -1.01
N ASN A 838 -2.39 -12.35 -0.07
CA ASN A 838 -3.71 -12.92 -0.32
C ASN A 838 -4.45 -12.19 -1.45
N VAL A 839 -4.48 -10.85 -1.46
CA VAL A 839 -5.06 -10.08 -2.57
C VAL A 839 -4.34 -10.40 -3.89
N ALA A 840 -3.00 -10.35 -3.92
CA ALA A 840 -2.21 -10.55 -5.15
C ALA A 840 -2.44 -11.94 -5.78
N LEU A 841 -2.39 -13.02 -4.99
CA LEU A 841 -2.61 -14.40 -5.48
C LEU A 841 -4.02 -14.61 -6.04
N THR A 842 -5.02 -13.85 -5.57
CA THR A 842 -6.44 -14.10 -5.84
C THR A 842 -7.07 -13.16 -6.88
N ARG A 843 -6.25 -12.50 -7.71
CA ARG A 843 -6.71 -11.66 -8.83
C ARG A 843 -6.91 -12.41 -10.15
N ALA A 844 -6.24 -13.54 -10.35
CA ALA A 844 -6.27 -14.33 -11.58
C ALA A 844 -7.51 -15.24 -11.67
N LYS A 845 -8.07 -15.42 -12.87
CA LYS A 845 -9.11 -16.42 -13.15
C LYS A 845 -8.52 -17.71 -13.72
N TYR A 846 -7.69 -17.58 -14.77
CA TYR A 846 -7.18 -18.71 -15.56
C TYR A 846 -5.70 -19.01 -15.34
N GLY A 847 -4.84 -18.02 -15.02
CA GLY A 847 -3.44 -18.34 -14.72
C GLY A 847 -2.62 -17.26 -14.01
N LEU A 848 -1.57 -17.70 -13.30
CA LEU A 848 -0.73 -16.87 -12.43
C LEU A 848 0.76 -17.15 -12.63
N VAL A 849 1.52 -16.10 -12.99
CA VAL A 849 2.99 -16.13 -13.04
C VAL A 849 3.54 -15.28 -11.91
N ILE A 850 4.39 -15.85 -11.06
CA ILE A 850 5.12 -15.13 -10.01
C ILE A 850 6.60 -15.06 -10.39
N LEU A 851 7.20 -13.88 -10.28
CA LEU A 851 8.60 -13.58 -10.57
C LEU A 851 9.26 -13.05 -9.30
N GLY A 852 10.34 -13.66 -8.84
CA GLY A 852 11.03 -13.19 -7.63
C GLY A 852 12.27 -13.99 -7.25
N ASN A 853 13.05 -13.47 -6.29
CA ASN A 853 14.22 -14.15 -5.76
C ASN A 853 13.84 -15.08 -4.58
N PRO A 854 13.83 -16.42 -4.77
CA PRO A 854 13.41 -17.35 -3.72
C PRO A 854 14.34 -17.32 -2.50
N LYS A 855 15.63 -17.00 -2.66
CA LYS A 855 16.61 -16.94 -1.55
C LYS A 855 16.28 -15.86 -0.51
N VAL A 856 15.53 -14.83 -0.92
CA VAL A 856 15.20 -13.66 -0.10
C VAL A 856 13.78 -13.81 0.45
N LEU A 857 12.85 -14.23 -0.41
CA LEU A 857 11.46 -14.50 -0.05
C LEU A 857 11.35 -15.66 0.97
N SER A 858 12.13 -16.73 0.84
CA SER A 858 12.08 -17.88 1.76
C SER A 858 12.51 -17.57 3.20
N LYS A 859 13.04 -16.37 3.47
CA LYS A 859 13.34 -15.90 4.84
C LYS A 859 12.07 -15.56 5.64
N HIS A 860 10.94 -15.35 4.97
CA HIS A 860 9.64 -15.10 5.57
C HIS A 860 8.75 -16.35 5.51
N GLU A 861 8.16 -16.78 6.63
CA GLU A 861 7.49 -18.09 6.72
C GLU A 861 6.35 -18.28 5.71
N LEU A 862 5.51 -17.26 5.50
CA LEU A 862 4.42 -17.33 4.52
C LEU A 862 4.92 -17.50 3.07
N TRP A 863 6.07 -16.90 2.75
CA TRP A 863 6.70 -17.02 1.43
C TRP A 863 7.50 -18.32 1.28
N HIS A 864 8.10 -18.82 2.35
CA HIS A 864 8.66 -20.18 2.40
C HIS A 864 7.57 -21.22 2.09
N ASN A 865 6.41 -21.12 2.74
CA ASN A 865 5.29 -22.04 2.51
C ASN A 865 4.75 -21.94 1.07
N LEU A 866 4.72 -20.74 0.47
CA LEU A 866 4.35 -20.55 -0.93
C LEU A 866 5.36 -21.23 -1.88
N LEU A 867 6.65 -21.04 -1.64
CA LEU A 867 7.72 -21.66 -2.43
C LEU A 867 7.71 -23.20 -2.32
N VAL A 868 7.44 -23.74 -1.13
CA VAL A 868 7.22 -25.19 -0.94
C VAL A 868 6.02 -25.67 -1.76
N HIS A 869 4.86 -25.01 -1.65
CA HIS A 869 3.66 -25.38 -2.41
C HIS A 869 3.90 -25.39 -3.93
N PHE A 870 4.57 -24.38 -4.49
CA PHE A 870 4.93 -24.35 -5.91
C PHE A 870 5.95 -25.43 -6.28
N LYS A 871 6.87 -25.79 -5.38
CA LYS A 871 7.86 -26.86 -5.60
C LYS A 871 7.22 -28.25 -5.60
N ASP A 872 6.35 -28.54 -4.64
CA ASP A 872 5.62 -29.81 -4.53
C ASP A 872 4.69 -30.03 -5.73
N ARG A 873 4.08 -28.95 -6.24
CA ARG A 873 3.27 -28.94 -7.48
C ARG A 873 4.08 -29.00 -8.78
N LYS A 874 5.43 -29.01 -8.71
CA LYS A 874 6.37 -28.94 -9.86
C LYS A 874 6.24 -27.67 -10.71
N CYS A 875 5.71 -26.60 -10.12
CA CYS A 875 5.51 -25.28 -10.72
C CYS A 875 6.63 -24.26 -10.37
N PHE A 876 7.65 -24.68 -9.61
CA PHE A 876 8.82 -23.86 -9.25
C PHE A 876 9.94 -24.08 -10.29
N VAL A 877 10.25 -23.04 -11.08
CA VAL A 877 11.05 -23.14 -12.31
C VAL A 877 12.10 -22.04 -12.48
N GLU A 878 13.10 -22.33 -13.29
CA GLU A 878 14.18 -21.42 -13.68
C GLU A 878 14.56 -21.60 -15.16
N GLY A 879 15.53 -20.82 -15.65
CA GLY A 879 15.92 -20.82 -17.06
C GLY A 879 15.08 -19.88 -17.94
N PRO A 880 15.22 -19.96 -19.28
CA PRO A 880 14.49 -19.10 -20.21
C PRO A 880 13.05 -19.58 -20.42
N LEU A 881 12.11 -18.66 -20.69
CA LEU A 881 10.69 -18.95 -20.92
C LEU A 881 10.41 -19.94 -22.09
N THR A 882 11.36 -20.10 -23.02
CA THR A 882 11.29 -21.06 -24.13
C THR A 882 11.74 -22.48 -23.76
N ASN A 883 12.39 -22.67 -22.60
CA ASN A 883 12.86 -23.95 -22.10
C ASN A 883 12.98 -23.89 -20.56
N LEU A 884 11.85 -23.75 -19.89
CA LEU A 884 11.79 -23.72 -18.42
C LEU A 884 12.21 -25.07 -17.84
N GLN A 885 12.99 -25.03 -16.76
CA GLN A 885 13.49 -26.20 -16.05
C GLN A 885 13.06 -26.14 -14.58
N ALA A 886 12.88 -27.30 -13.93
CA ALA A 886 12.51 -27.35 -12.51
C ALA A 886 13.64 -26.80 -11.64
N CYS A 887 13.36 -25.78 -10.82
CA CYS A 887 14.39 -25.09 -10.06
C CYS A 887 14.87 -25.93 -8.87
N LEU A 888 16.16 -26.27 -8.88
CA LEU A 888 16.74 -27.19 -7.88
C LEU A 888 17.11 -26.50 -6.56
N LEU A 889 16.95 -25.17 -6.46
CA LEU A 889 17.28 -24.41 -5.26
C LEU A 889 16.63 -25.00 -4.00
N GLN A 890 17.44 -25.18 -2.97
CA GLN A 890 17.01 -25.56 -1.63
C GLN A 890 16.93 -24.30 -0.75
N PHE A 891 15.91 -24.23 0.08
CA PHE A 891 15.68 -23.13 1.01
C PHE A 891 15.26 -23.70 2.37
N SER A 892 16.04 -23.40 3.40
CA SER A 892 15.76 -23.84 4.77
C SER A 892 14.48 -23.17 5.31
N ARG A 893 13.74 -23.86 6.19
CA ARG A 893 12.66 -23.22 6.95
C ARG A 893 13.25 -22.11 7.85
N PRO A 894 12.68 -20.89 7.87
CA PRO A 894 13.17 -19.84 8.75
C PRO A 894 13.07 -20.26 10.23
N LYS A 895 14.09 -19.92 11.02
CA LYS A 895 14.12 -20.21 12.46
C LYS A 895 13.12 -19.30 13.18
N VAL A 896 12.08 -19.87 13.77
CA VAL A 896 11.10 -19.12 14.56
C VAL A 896 11.71 -18.75 15.92
N SER A 897 12.02 -17.46 16.10
CA SER A 897 12.56 -16.93 17.36
C SER A 897 11.50 -16.92 18.46
N PHE A 898 11.47 -17.98 19.27
CA PHE A 898 10.53 -18.15 20.39
C PHE A 898 10.85 -17.15 21.52
N ARG A 899 10.34 -15.92 21.44
CA ARG A 899 10.40 -14.96 22.56
C ARG A 899 9.60 -15.52 23.74
N GLN A 900 10.27 -15.84 24.85
CA GLN A 900 9.60 -16.07 26.13
C GLN A 900 8.79 -14.82 26.50
N LYS A 901 7.51 -15.01 26.85
CA LYS A 901 6.72 -13.96 27.51
C LYS A 901 7.22 -13.83 28.95
N ASN A 902 7.96 -12.76 29.25
CA ASN A 902 8.21 -12.37 30.64
C ASN A 902 6.88 -11.93 31.28
N ASN A 903 6.28 -12.80 32.08
CA ASN A 903 5.14 -12.43 32.93
C ASN A 903 5.62 -11.46 34.02
N HIS A 904 5.46 -10.16 33.79
CA HIS A 904 5.34 -9.19 34.90
C HIS A 904 3.97 -9.38 35.55
N GLN A 905 3.88 -10.33 36.48
CA GLN A 905 2.67 -10.54 37.27
C GLN A 905 2.63 -9.50 38.39
N SER A 906 1.81 -8.45 38.20
CA SER A 906 1.71 -7.34 39.15
C SER A 906 1.18 -7.82 40.52
N GLN A 907 1.84 -7.39 41.59
CA GLN A 907 1.65 -7.89 42.94
C GLN A 907 0.60 -7.07 43.70
N TYR A 908 -0.67 -7.45 43.59
CA TYR A 908 -1.72 -7.00 44.51
C TYR A 908 -2.48 -8.20 45.09
N GLY A 909 -2.61 -8.24 46.42
CA GLY A 909 -3.12 -9.40 47.15
C GLY A 909 -4.56 -9.24 47.62
N ALA A 910 -5.29 -10.36 47.61
CA ALA A 910 -6.52 -10.55 48.37
C ALA A 910 -6.55 -11.99 48.89
N ALA A 911 -6.86 -12.18 50.18
CA ALA A 911 -7.00 -13.49 50.81
C ALA A 911 -8.47 -13.74 51.18
N GLY A 912 -8.99 -14.95 50.96
CA GLY A 912 -10.41 -15.23 51.25
C GLY A 912 -11.00 -16.57 50.79
N TYR A 913 -10.54 -17.67 51.41
CA TYR A 913 -11.30 -18.89 51.78
C TYR A 913 -12.38 -19.58 50.89
N THR A 914 -12.43 -20.91 51.09
CA THR A 914 -13.59 -21.84 51.01
C THR A 914 -14.22 -22.28 49.67
N ASN A 915 -13.81 -23.49 49.25
CA ASN A 915 -14.65 -24.67 48.91
C ASN A 915 -16.07 -24.49 48.33
N GLY A 916 -16.27 -25.02 47.11
CA GLY A 916 -17.57 -25.48 46.61
C GLY A 916 -17.40 -26.57 45.52
N ARG A 917 -18.04 -27.74 45.67
CA ARG A 917 -18.01 -28.85 44.69
C ARG A 917 -19.29 -28.86 43.85
N PHE A 918 -19.21 -29.15 42.54
CA PHE A 918 -19.64 -30.43 41.94
C PHE A 918 -19.48 -30.48 40.41
N ASN A 919 -19.68 -31.69 39.86
CA ASN A 919 -19.60 -32.15 38.46
C ASN A 919 -20.23 -31.22 37.39
N GLY A 920 -19.84 -31.31 36.10
CA GLY A 920 -18.80 -32.17 35.51
C GLY A 920 -19.05 -32.51 34.02
N SER A 921 -18.42 -33.59 33.54
CA SER A 921 -18.29 -34.05 32.13
C SER A 921 -17.34 -33.21 31.26
N ALA A 922 -16.41 -33.91 30.59
CA ALA A 922 -15.44 -33.34 29.67
C ALA A 922 -15.03 -34.40 28.63
N THR A 923 -14.75 -33.96 27.40
CA THR A 923 -14.08 -34.76 26.36
C THR A 923 -13.13 -33.83 25.61
N PRO A 924 -11.86 -34.21 25.36
CA PRO A 924 -10.82 -33.23 25.04
C PRO A 924 -10.81 -32.81 23.57
N GLY A 925 -11.15 -31.54 23.32
CA GLY A 925 -10.72 -30.84 22.12
C GLY A 925 -9.20 -30.58 22.16
N ARG A 926 -8.54 -30.57 20.99
CA ARG A 926 -7.16 -30.08 20.85
C ARG A 926 -7.20 -28.62 20.42
N ASP A 927 -7.30 -27.71 21.39
CA ASP A 927 -7.27 -26.28 21.12
C ASP A 927 -5.86 -25.86 20.69
N PHE A 928 -5.73 -25.43 19.44
CA PHE A 928 -4.57 -24.69 18.96
C PHE A 928 -4.87 -23.19 19.13
N ASP A 929 -4.15 -22.54 20.03
CA ASP A 929 -4.42 -21.17 20.47
C ASP A 929 -4.26 -20.15 19.33
N SER A 930 -5.37 -19.63 18.82
CA SER A 930 -5.43 -18.63 17.74
C SER A 930 -5.13 -17.20 18.26
N GLY A 931 -4.09 -17.08 19.08
CA GLY A 931 -3.91 -16.02 20.07
C GLY A 931 -2.91 -14.90 19.75
N SER A 932 -2.54 -14.65 18.49
CA SER A 932 -1.81 -13.41 18.12
C SER A 932 -1.86 -13.06 16.62
N MET A 933 -2.71 -12.09 16.26
CA MET A 933 -2.54 -11.27 15.04
C MET A 933 -2.36 -9.81 15.46
N MET A 934 -1.10 -9.41 15.65
CA MET A 934 -0.72 -8.04 16.00
C MET A 934 -0.78 -7.16 14.74
N SER A 935 -1.29 -5.92 14.86
CA SER A 935 -1.45 -5.00 13.73
C SER A 935 -0.10 -4.67 13.09
N TYR A 936 0.13 -5.11 11.85
CA TYR A 936 1.40 -4.93 11.16
C TYR A 936 1.47 -3.58 10.45
N ILE A 937 2.60 -2.89 10.59
CA ILE A 937 2.83 -1.53 10.06
C ILE A 937 3.97 -1.61 9.03
N PRO A 938 3.79 -1.08 7.80
CA PRO A 938 4.88 -1.01 6.82
C PRO A 938 6.04 -0.12 7.30
N ASP A 939 7.19 -0.73 7.58
CA ASP A 939 8.40 -0.08 8.10
C ASP A 939 9.51 0.05 7.03
N ASP A 940 9.13 0.43 5.80
CA ASP A 940 10.06 0.63 4.66
C ASP A 940 11.01 1.85 4.81
N VAL A 941 11.05 2.53 5.99
CA VAL A 941 12.14 3.45 6.41
C VAL A 941 12.62 3.19 7.86
N SER A 942 12.31 2.00 8.40
CA SER A 942 12.51 1.65 9.83
C SER A 942 12.72 0.13 10.04
N SER A 943 13.38 -0.55 9.10
CA SER A 943 13.67 -1.99 9.12
C SER A 943 14.74 -2.40 10.17
N ILE A 944 14.51 -2.11 11.46
CA ILE A 944 15.45 -2.29 12.57
C ILE A 944 14.72 -2.90 13.78
N GLN A 945 14.60 -4.24 13.81
CA GLN A 945 14.55 -5.01 15.06
C GLN A 945 15.18 -6.40 14.90
N GLY A 946 16.39 -6.56 15.45
CA GLY A 946 16.72 -7.74 16.26
C GLY A 946 17.14 -9.04 15.57
N SER A 947 18.35 -9.08 14.99
CA SER A 947 19.13 -10.33 14.88
C SER A 947 20.65 -10.08 14.82
N ALA A 948 21.25 -9.71 15.95
CA ALA A 948 22.70 -9.48 16.06
C ALA A 948 23.24 -9.87 17.45
N PHE A 949 23.35 -11.17 17.72
CA PHE A 949 24.29 -11.73 18.70
C PHE A 949 24.84 -13.04 18.12
N GLY A 950 26.15 -13.04 17.85
CA GLY A 950 26.84 -14.07 17.07
C GLY A 950 28.27 -13.66 16.79
N GLY A 951 28.99 -13.26 17.85
CA GLY A 951 30.38 -12.82 17.73
C GLY A 951 31.31 -13.97 17.32
N ALA A 952 32.27 -13.67 16.44
CA ALA A 952 33.34 -14.59 16.11
C ALA A 952 34.25 -14.84 17.34
N ALA A 953 34.81 -16.04 17.44
CA ALA A 953 35.65 -16.41 18.57
C ALA A 953 37.05 -15.77 18.49
N LEU A 954 37.51 -15.24 19.63
CA LEU A 954 38.93 -15.04 19.92
C LEU A 954 39.23 -15.60 21.31
N ASN A 955 40.41 -16.22 21.45
CA ASN A 955 40.78 -16.98 22.64
C ASN A 955 41.23 -16.07 23.79
N SER A 956 40.88 -16.45 25.01
CA SER A 956 41.73 -16.19 26.18
C SER A 956 41.77 -17.46 27.04
N ALA A 957 42.97 -17.83 27.49
CA ALA A 957 43.21 -19.02 28.28
C ALA A 957 43.48 -18.64 29.74
N PHE A 958 42.86 -19.36 30.68
CA PHE A 958 43.20 -19.32 32.11
C PHE A 958 43.39 -20.76 32.62
N PRO A 959 44.61 -21.15 33.04
CA PRO A 959 44.90 -22.40 33.72
C PRO A 959 44.97 -22.14 35.26
N PRO A 960 45.26 -23.12 36.15
CA PRO A 960 44.15 -23.69 36.91
C PRO A 960 44.40 -23.83 38.42
N MET A 961 43.37 -23.63 39.25
CA MET A 961 43.35 -24.14 40.63
C MET A 961 41.99 -24.76 40.98
N PHE A 962 42.05 -25.87 41.71
CA PHE A 962 40.91 -26.65 42.23
C PHE A 962 39.93 -27.23 41.20
N SER A 963 40.49 -28.02 40.29
CA SER A 963 39.80 -29.22 39.78
C SER A 963 39.57 -30.24 40.92
N SER A 964 38.33 -30.56 41.28
CA SER A 964 38.05 -31.65 42.23
C SER A 964 36.68 -32.32 42.05
N PHE A 965 36.73 -33.51 41.43
CA PHE A 965 35.78 -34.62 41.51
C PHE A 965 34.40 -34.55 40.83
N THR A 966 33.90 -35.76 40.55
CA THR A 966 32.77 -36.14 39.70
C THR A 966 31.53 -36.54 40.51
N PRO A 967 30.32 -36.51 39.92
CA PRO A 967 29.09 -36.82 40.64
C PRO A 967 28.82 -38.33 40.77
N GLU A 968 29.31 -38.98 41.83
CA GLU A 968 28.80 -40.31 42.22
C GLU A 968 29.05 -40.62 43.71
N GLN A 969 28.03 -40.50 44.57
CA GLN A 969 27.95 -41.21 45.86
C GLN A 969 26.54 -41.25 46.49
N TRP A 970 26.00 -42.46 46.61
CA TRP A 970 25.09 -42.93 47.67
C TRP A 970 25.95 -43.62 48.78
N PRO A 971 25.43 -44.15 49.92
CA PRO A 971 24.04 -44.25 50.39
C PRO A 971 23.82 -43.78 51.87
N GLY A 972 22.60 -43.93 52.41
CA GLY A 972 22.33 -43.89 53.87
C GLY A 972 20.93 -44.35 54.28
N LEU A 973 20.82 -45.32 55.20
CA LEU A 973 19.59 -45.84 55.82
C LEU A 973 19.71 -45.80 57.36
N PRO A 974 18.63 -45.54 58.12
CA PRO A 974 17.82 -46.61 58.74
C PRO A 974 16.30 -46.28 58.84
N GLY A 975 15.38 -47.12 59.34
CA GLY A 975 15.45 -48.49 59.89
C GLY A 975 14.05 -49.06 60.24
N VAL A 976 13.92 -50.38 60.29
CA VAL A 976 12.66 -51.19 60.34
C VAL A 976 12.34 -51.66 61.78
N PRO A 977 11.05 -51.73 62.24
CA PRO A 977 10.36 -53.04 62.41
C PRO A 977 8.81 -53.08 62.35
N GLY A 978 8.24 -54.14 61.76
CA GLY A 978 6.82 -54.53 61.88
C GLY A 978 6.41 -55.73 61.00
N ARG A 979 5.58 -56.67 61.50
CA ARG A 979 5.14 -57.92 60.81
C ARG A 979 3.62 -57.95 60.55
N GLY A 980 3.16 -58.50 59.42
CA GLY A 980 1.73 -58.88 59.24
C GLY A 980 1.30 -59.47 57.87
N ASN A 981 0.60 -60.62 57.90
CA ASN A 981 -0.13 -61.29 56.78
C ASN A 981 -1.19 -60.39 56.07
N LYS A 982 -1.76 -60.62 54.86
CA LYS A 982 -1.65 -61.56 53.70
C LYS A 982 -2.50 -60.98 52.51
N GLY A 983 -2.52 -61.46 51.24
CA GLY A 983 -1.77 -62.55 50.60
C GLY A 983 -2.37 -63.24 49.34
N ARG A 984 -3.12 -62.57 48.43
CA ARG A 984 -3.64 -63.11 47.13
C ARG A 984 -3.85 -61.98 46.09
N SER A 985 -3.73 -62.13 44.76
CA SER A 985 -3.20 -63.24 43.93
C SER A 985 -2.88 -62.82 42.47
N ARG A 986 -1.69 -63.22 41.97
CA ARG A 986 -1.23 -63.37 40.56
C ARG A 986 -1.12 -62.13 39.63
N ALA A 987 -0.23 -62.28 38.64
CA ALA A 987 0.32 -61.26 37.74
C ALA A 987 0.76 -61.95 36.41
N THR A 988 0.59 -61.33 35.23
CA THR A 988 1.56 -60.57 34.39
C THR A 988 2.55 -61.37 33.55
N GLU A 989 2.58 -61.10 32.24
CA GLU A 989 3.76 -61.18 31.36
C GLU A 989 3.50 -60.41 30.04
N SER A 990 4.51 -60.22 29.19
CA SER A 990 5.33 -58.98 29.15
C SER A 990 6.25 -58.96 27.90
N ILE A 991 7.15 -57.97 27.81
CA ILE A 991 8.34 -57.89 26.92
C ILE A 991 8.08 -57.59 25.43
N ALA A 992 9.10 -57.03 24.77
CA ALA A 992 9.12 -56.47 23.41
C ALA A 992 9.90 -57.36 22.42
N GLY A 993 9.91 -57.00 21.12
CA GLY A 993 10.66 -57.76 20.12
C GLY A 993 10.83 -57.07 18.75
N GLU A 994 12.10 -57.04 18.36
CA GLU A 994 12.76 -56.80 17.07
C GLU A 994 12.06 -57.24 15.75
N SER A 995 12.30 -56.45 14.69
CA SER A 995 12.94 -56.80 13.40
C SER A 995 12.53 -58.00 12.52
N VAL A 996 13.10 -57.97 11.30
CA VAL A 996 13.18 -59.02 10.26
C VAL A 996 12.00 -59.08 9.28
N ALA A 997 12.32 -59.35 8.01
CA ALA A 997 11.42 -59.32 6.86
C ALA A 997 10.97 -60.73 6.44
N ASN A 998 9.99 -60.79 5.54
CA ASN A 998 9.90 -61.86 4.55
C ASN A 998 9.22 -61.35 3.26
N SER A 999 9.55 -61.94 2.13
CA SER A 999 9.14 -61.54 0.78
C SER A 999 9.01 -62.76 -0.14
N GLU A 1000 8.55 -62.53 -1.38
CA GLU A 1000 8.44 -63.54 -2.46
C GLU A 1000 7.32 -64.59 -2.23
N LEU A 1001 6.85 -65.42 -3.18
CA LEU A 1001 7.16 -65.69 -4.61
C LEU A 1001 5.85 -65.57 -5.44
N THR A 1002 5.73 -65.66 -6.78
CA THR A 1002 6.60 -65.89 -7.96
C THR A 1002 5.98 -65.13 -9.17
N ASP A 1003 6.53 -65.02 -10.39
CA ASP A 1003 7.11 -66.00 -11.35
C ASP A 1003 8.40 -65.45 -12.01
N THR A 1004 9.52 -66.18 -11.98
CA THR A 1004 10.12 -66.97 -13.08
C THR A 1004 10.11 -66.30 -14.48
N THR A 1005 11.19 -66.15 -15.25
CA THR A 1005 12.64 -66.52 -15.15
C THR A 1005 13.42 -65.72 -16.25
N THR A 1006 14.74 -65.72 -16.48
CA THR A 1006 15.86 -66.64 -16.17
C THR A 1006 17.24 -65.92 -16.24
N SER A 1007 18.28 -66.50 -15.61
CA SER A 1007 19.70 -66.65 -16.03
C SER A 1007 20.35 -65.69 -17.09
N VAL A 1008 21.62 -65.24 -16.99
CA VAL A 1008 22.74 -65.59 -16.07
C VAL A 1008 23.93 -64.59 -16.22
N ILE A 1009 24.70 -64.36 -15.14
CA ILE A 1009 26.09 -63.79 -15.04
C ILE A 1009 26.35 -62.43 -15.76
N GLY A 1010 27.00 -61.40 -15.17
CA GLY A 1010 27.62 -61.24 -13.86
C GLY A 1010 28.98 -60.53 -13.94
N GLY A 1011 29.14 -59.35 -13.36
CA GLY A 1011 30.40 -58.59 -13.40
C GLY A 1011 30.43 -57.37 -12.45
N LYS A 1012 31.49 -57.26 -11.64
CA LYS A 1012 31.74 -56.16 -10.69
C LYS A 1012 32.37 -54.94 -11.38
N GLY A 1013 32.32 -53.76 -10.76
CA GLY A 1013 33.38 -52.75 -10.95
C GLY A 1013 33.00 -51.29 -10.71
N VAL A 1014 33.32 -50.76 -9.52
CA VAL A 1014 33.32 -49.32 -9.24
C VAL A 1014 34.64 -48.71 -9.73
N SER A 1015 34.62 -47.58 -10.47
CA SER A 1015 35.45 -46.37 -10.20
C SER A 1015 35.58 -45.39 -11.39
N GLN A 1016 35.75 -44.10 -11.05
CA GLN A 1016 36.56 -43.06 -11.72
C GLN A 1016 36.48 -42.84 -13.25
N GLY A 1017 35.78 -41.76 -13.63
CA GLY A 1017 36.37 -40.60 -14.34
C GLY A 1017 36.77 -40.71 -15.82
N GLY A 1018 37.10 -39.56 -16.43
CA GLY A 1018 37.86 -39.51 -17.69
C GLY A 1018 37.17 -38.89 -18.91
N VAL A 1019 37.42 -37.61 -19.12
CA VAL A 1019 37.15 -36.75 -20.28
C VAL A 1019 37.45 -37.34 -21.69
N SER A 1020 36.62 -36.92 -22.66
CA SER A 1020 36.98 -36.46 -24.03
C SER A 1020 37.36 -37.39 -25.21
N LEU A 1021 36.59 -37.19 -26.30
CA LEU A 1021 36.99 -37.00 -27.73
C LEU A 1021 37.45 -38.19 -28.60
N GLY A 1022 37.15 -38.09 -29.92
CA GLY A 1022 37.50 -39.04 -30.99
C GLY A 1022 36.34 -40.00 -31.34
N SER A 1023 35.57 -39.91 -32.45
CA SER A 1023 35.71 -39.38 -33.82
C SER A 1023 36.33 -40.36 -34.85
N GLY A 1024 35.58 -40.64 -35.94
CA GLY A 1024 35.88 -41.59 -37.04
C GLY A 1024 34.65 -42.49 -37.31
N LEU A 1025 33.83 -42.30 -38.36
CA LEU A 1025 34.04 -42.61 -39.81
C LEU A 1025 34.14 -44.13 -40.09
N HIS A 1026 33.52 -44.73 -41.10
CA HIS A 1026 32.83 -44.30 -42.34
C HIS A 1026 31.84 -45.42 -42.78
N ASP A 1027 30.83 -45.32 -43.66
CA ASP A 1027 30.21 -44.22 -44.44
C ASP A 1027 28.77 -44.66 -44.90
N ALA A 1028 28.23 -44.02 -45.96
CA ALA A 1028 27.16 -44.43 -46.88
C ALA A 1028 25.68 -44.18 -46.47
N VAL A 1029 24.81 -43.56 -47.32
CA VAL A 1029 25.03 -42.85 -48.61
C VAL A 1029 23.82 -41.90 -48.92
N THR A 1030 24.00 -40.86 -49.74
CA THR A 1030 23.02 -39.78 -50.13
C THR A 1030 22.50 -38.86 -49.00
N GLY A 1031 22.15 -37.59 -49.21
CA GLY A 1031 22.22 -36.68 -50.38
C GLY A 1031 21.99 -35.20 -49.96
N MET A 1032 22.37 -34.20 -50.79
CA MET A 1032 22.50 -32.79 -50.37
C MET A 1032 21.28 -31.85 -50.54
N ARG A 1033 21.36 -30.67 -49.89
CA ARG A 1033 20.35 -29.58 -49.80
C ARG A 1033 20.24 -28.71 -51.07
N PRO A 1034 19.13 -27.94 -51.21
CA PRO A 1034 19.21 -26.45 -51.31
C PRO A 1034 18.32 -25.75 -50.25
N VAL A 1035 18.69 -24.62 -49.65
CA VAL A 1035 18.67 -23.19 -50.11
C VAL A 1035 17.26 -22.56 -50.14
N SER A 1036 17.15 -21.34 -49.60
CA SER A 1036 15.90 -20.59 -49.35
C SER A 1036 15.58 -19.53 -50.42
N TYR A 1037 14.31 -19.43 -50.82
CA TYR A 1037 13.81 -18.41 -51.75
C TYR A 1037 13.53 -17.05 -51.09
N THR A 1038 13.61 -15.99 -51.88
CA THR A 1038 13.34 -14.59 -51.45
C THR A 1038 11.95 -14.12 -51.90
N GLN A 1039 11.48 -12.96 -51.42
CA GLN A 1039 10.13 -12.47 -51.69
C GLN A 1039 9.86 -12.13 -53.17
N SER A 1040 10.88 -11.84 -53.97
CA SER A 1040 10.74 -11.47 -55.39
C SER A 1040 10.18 -12.60 -56.25
N ASP A 1041 10.47 -13.87 -55.93
CA ASP A 1041 10.10 -15.00 -56.78
C ASP A 1041 8.62 -15.38 -56.67
N ARG A 1042 7.97 -15.07 -55.53
CA ARG A 1042 6.55 -15.34 -55.30
C ARG A 1042 5.62 -14.47 -56.16
N LEU A 1043 6.10 -13.34 -56.68
CA LEU A 1043 5.27 -12.44 -57.49
C LEU A 1043 5.13 -12.91 -58.95
N LYS A 1044 6.08 -13.71 -59.47
CA LYS A 1044 6.01 -14.26 -60.84
C LYS A 1044 4.95 -15.36 -60.99
N GLN A 1045 4.89 -16.30 -60.05
CA GLN A 1045 3.96 -17.44 -60.13
C GLN A 1045 2.48 -17.04 -60.14
N TYR A 1046 2.13 -15.84 -59.64
CA TYR A 1046 0.76 -15.33 -59.66
C TYR A 1046 0.35 -14.73 -61.03
N VAL A 1047 1.30 -14.42 -61.91
CA VAL A 1047 1.06 -13.86 -63.25
C VAL A 1047 1.00 -14.97 -64.32
N GLU A 1048 1.68 -16.10 -64.08
CA GLU A 1048 1.82 -17.18 -65.06
C GLU A 1048 0.70 -18.24 -64.99
N SER A 1049 -0.05 -18.32 -63.88
CA SER A 1049 -1.14 -19.30 -63.67
C SER A 1049 -2.52 -18.83 -64.17
N ASN A 1050 -2.58 -18.42 -65.44
CA ASN A 1050 -3.73 -17.83 -66.13
C ASN A 1050 -5.06 -18.59 -65.86
N GLY A 1051 -5.99 -17.98 -65.09
CA GLY A 1051 -6.92 -18.70 -64.23
C GLY A 1051 -8.05 -19.50 -64.88
N ARG A 1052 -8.37 -20.68 -64.30
CA ARG A 1052 -9.55 -21.54 -64.59
C ARG A 1052 -9.94 -22.39 -63.36
N ILE A 1053 -11.12 -23.04 -63.40
CA ILE A 1053 -11.96 -23.31 -62.21
C ILE A 1053 -12.53 -24.76 -62.17
N ALA A 1054 -12.56 -25.38 -60.97
CA ALA A 1054 -13.43 -26.51 -60.51
C ALA A 1054 -13.28 -27.88 -61.25
N PRO A 1055 -14.07 -28.95 -60.96
CA PRO A 1055 -15.11 -29.15 -59.92
C PRO A 1055 -15.15 -30.51 -59.15
N GLY A 1056 -16.00 -30.59 -58.11
CA GLY A 1056 -16.71 -31.82 -57.67
C GLY A 1056 -16.44 -32.32 -56.22
N SER A 1057 -17.41 -32.91 -55.49
CA SER A 1057 -18.86 -33.03 -55.76
C SER A 1057 -19.71 -33.48 -54.54
N GLY A 1058 -20.89 -32.86 -54.34
CA GLY A 1058 -22.03 -33.35 -53.52
C GLY A 1058 -21.95 -33.14 -52.00
N PHE A 1059 -22.95 -33.48 -51.16
CA PHE A 1059 -24.43 -33.62 -51.28
C PHE A 1059 -25.04 -33.84 -49.85
N GLY A 1060 -26.29 -33.50 -49.51
CA GLY A 1060 -27.30 -32.65 -50.18
C GLY A 1060 -28.69 -32.65 -49.49
N ARG A 1061 -29.49 -31.59 -49.73
CA ARG A 1061 -30.92 -31.31 -49.32
C ARG A 1061 -31.15 -30.98 -47.81
N ARG A 1062 -31.87 -29.92 -47.39
CA ARG A 1062 -33.17 -29.25 -47.75
C ARG A 1062 -34.42 -30.00 -47.27
N TYR A 1063 -35.44 -29.41 -46.64
CA TYR A 1063 -36.20 -28.16 -46.93
C TYR A 1063 -36.38 -27.30 -45.64
N ASP A 1064 -36.49 -25.95 -45.62
CA ASP A 1064 -37.23 -24.95 -46.43
C ASP A 1064 -38.73 -24.87 -46.00
N ASP A 1065 -39.44 -23.73 -45.92
CA ASP A 1065 -39.15 -22.26 -45.92
C ASP A 1065 -40.02 -21.61 -44.78
N ASP A 1066 -40.51 -20.36 -44.66
CA ASP A 1066 -40.62 -19.11 -45.46
C ASP A 1066 -40.93 -17.90 -44.49
N GLU A 1067 -41.42 -16.77 -45.03
CA GLU A 1067 -42.11 -15.61 -44.41
C GLU A 1067 -41.25 -14.43 -43.87
N LYS A 1068 -40.58 -13.73 -44.82
CA LYS A 1068 -40.57 -12.23 -45.02
C LYS A 1068 -39.83 -11.33 -43.97
N SER A 1069 -39.22 -10.18 -44.30
CA SER A 1069 -39.05 -9.33 -45.52
C SER A 1069 -37.60 -8.78 -45.54
N VAL A 1070 -36.83 -8.69 -46.64
CA VAL A 1070 -36.93 -7.79 -47.83
C VAL A 1070 -36.93 -6.27 -47.52
N SER A 1071 -35.80 -5.58 -47.75
CA SER A 1071 -35.64 -4.47 -48.72
C SER A 1071 -34.19 -3.91 -48.77
N THR A 1072 -33.86 -3.06 -49.76
CA THR A 1072 -32.48 -2.62 -50.09
C THR A 1072 -32.35 -1.16 -50.57
N ALA A 1073 -31.15 -0.58 -50.37
CA ALA A 1073 -30.53 0.54 -51.10
C ALA A 1073 -31.07 1.97 -50.95
N PHE A 1074 -30.17 2.96 -50.74
CA PHE A 1074 -29.63 3.97 -51.68
C PHE A 1074 -28.65 4.87 -50.84
N HIS A 1075 -27.45 5.33 -51.27
CA HIS A 1075 -27.08 6.29 -52.33
C HIS A 1075 -27.73 7.70 -52.16
N SER A 1076 -27.03 8.84 -52.32
CA SER A 1076 -25.62 9.12 -52.69
C SER A 1076 -25.29 10.63 -52.55
N GLN A 1077 -24.03 11.04 -52.83
CA GLN A 1077 -23.55 12.43 -53.05
C GLN A 1077 -23.45 13.28 -51.74
N ILE A 1078 -22.61 14.33 -51.63
CA ILE A 1078 -21.96 15.23 -52.62
C ILE A 1078 -20.44 15.02 -52.70
N GLY A 1079 -19.80 15.47 -53.80
CA GLY A 1079 -18.34 15.55 -53.93
C GLY A 1079 -17.88 16.65 -54.90
N GLY A 1080 -16.56 16.90 -54.92
CA GLY A 1080 -15.87 17.92 -55.73
C GLY A 1080 -15.10 18.94 -54.85
N GLY A 1081 -13.90 19.39 -55.21
CA GLY A 1081 -13.00 18.95 -56.29
C GLY A 1081 -11.99 20.04 -56.70
N TYR A 1082 -10.73 19.65 -56.95
CA TYR A 1082 -9.57 20.49 -57.29
C TYR A 1082 -9.11 21.46 -56.16
N ASP A 1083 -7.82 21.76 -55.98
CA ASP A 1083 -6.58 21.25 -56.60
C ASP A 1083 -5.70 20.53 -55.55
#